data_AF-A0A2D8EVL7-F1
#
_entry.id   AF-A0A2D8EVL7-F1
#
_cell.length_a   1.000
_cell.length_b   1.000
_cell.length_c   1.000
_cell.angle_alpha   90.00
_cell.angle_beta   90.00
_cell.angle_gamma   90.00
#
_symmetry.space_group_name_H-M   'P 1'
#
loop_
_entity.id
_entity.type
_entity.pdbx_description
1 polymer ?
#
loop_
_entity_poly.entity_id
_entity_poly.type
_entity_poly.pdbx_seq_one_letter_code
_entity_poly.pdbx_strand_id
1 'polypeptide(L)'
;DYNTALGHQALTTNTTGNGNTGLGRKALLMNTTGANNVGVGRQALQENTTASNNTAVGYNSLLSNTTGTENVAVGSFALDANTTANNNTGVGFDALSSNTTGILHTALGSKALKANTTSERNTAIGADALLVNTTGSSNTAVGQAALASNTTASDNTALGRSALTANTTGDNNTSVGVFCLDSNTTGSRNTAIGSQTLSANTTASDNVAMGYQTLDANTTGGSNTAIGTASLGANTTGGFNTAVGTLALNVNTSGAANVAIGNSALGANTTANDNVAIGVAALENNTTGDSNTACGRYALNANTTASNNTAFGRSALLNNTGTQNTAVGGNALAANTTASSNTAVGYDSQKLTSTGTNNTSVGQNSMDANTTGASNTALGSGALGGNTTASNNTAVGKDSLKATTTGHSNTAVGKDALKENTANYNVAVGHQALTVNTSGEDNTGVGNSALAANTTGDDNTAMGDNALVFNTTGSSNTGLGSLALYANTTGTNNVAVGANALDANTTASNNTALGALALTSNTTGNFNVAAGYSALNANTTGAKNIAVGMSALESNTTADNNTAVGHNSLLTNTTGTQNVAVGANTLDDNTTGGQNTALGTQALGDNTTASSNTAIGFDALGANTTGSRNTAIGAQALDANTTEGQNTAVGYQSLSSNTTGSLNTAVGDEALFNNTTAQNNTAIGNDALYANTTGSDNTAVGRQALDAVTTNSFNTAVGSAALTAATGAGNTAVGADALLNNTSAGNNVAVGYRTLRANTTGLYNVAIGTEALETCTTSNNMVAVGFRALEENTSGSSNTAVGGFALDDNTTGFYNVGVGTEVLSANTTGVQNTALGTFVLSGNTTANNNTGVGFKASFANTTGINNTAVGSLALQLATTGGANTAVGFHALGNAIVTGSNNTGVGIEAARDVTSGNDNTCVGKSAGEPLTTGSNNLLLGHDAGRGNSPSGEITTHSDNVVLGNNAINAIFCADTSISSSDSRDKTDVADFTKGLDWIKALRPVTYRWDRRTWYGTDAEPYGTPDGSKKRQRLHLGFLAQEALEVEKANGYGTSNDDSLICNLTEDGMSYGMKYERLVPILVNAIKELETRLAAVEAA
;
A
#
# COMPACT_ATOMS: atom_id res chain seq x y z
N ASP A 1 84.63 20.72 -117.21
CA ASP A 1 84.94 20.38 -115.82
C ASP A 1 84.40 18.99 -115.47
N TYR A 2 85.30 18.10 -115.02
CA TYR A 2 85.17 16.74 -114.47
C TYR A 2 83.99 15.82 -114.87
N ASN A 3 83.52 15.87 -116.13
CA ASN A 3 82.49 14.97 -116.64
C ASN A 3 83.08 13.67 -117.23
N THR A 4 82.45 12.53 -116.98
CA THR A 4 82.83 11.21 -117.52
C THR A 4 81.67 10.63 -118.34
N ALA A 5 81.85 10.37 -119.64
CA ALA A 5 80.80 9.82 -120.50
C ALA A 5 81.31 8.59 -121.27
N LEU A 6 80.60 7.46 -121.18
CA LEU A 6 80.99 6.22 -121.86
C LEU A 6 79.75 5.42 -122.26
N GLY A 7 79.47 5.34 -123.57
CA GLY A 7 78.28 4.69 -124.12
C GLY A 7 77.58 5.55 -125.18
N HIS A 8 76.75 4.92 -126.01
CA HIS A 8 76.11 5.60 -127.15
C HIS A 8 75.08 6.65 -126.70
N GLN A 9 75.31 7.91 -127.04
CA GLN A 9 74.49 9.10 -126.71
C GLN A 9 74.41 9.43 -125.20
N ALA A 10 75.48 9.19 -124.45
CA ALA A 10 75.57 9.67 -123.06
C ALA A 10 76.01 11.15 -123.03
N LEU A 11 75.36 12.00 -122.21
CA LEU A 11 75.75 13.40 -121.94
C LEU A 11 75.83 14.36 -123.15
N THR A 12 75.25 14.01 -124.30
CA THR A 12 75.47 14.75 -125.55
C THR A 12 74.90 16.17 -125.58
N THR A 13 73.92 16.51 -124.74
CA THR A 13 73.31 17.85 -124.71
C THR A 13 73.87 18.76 -123.61
N ASN A 14 74.86 18.30 -122.84
CA ASN A 14 75.36 19.01 -121.66
C ASN A 14 76.17 20.25 -122.06
N THR A 15 75.67 21.43 -121.72
CA THR A 15 76.28 22.72 -122.09
C THR A 15 77.15 23.26 -120.96
N THR A 16 76.63 23.37 -119.73
CA THR A 16 77.36 23.97 -118.59
C THR A 16 77.42 23.10 -117.33
N GLY A 17 76.74 21.95 -117.29
CA GLY A 17 76.78 21.04 -116.14
C GLY A 17 78.16 20.42 -115.92
N ASN A 18 78.61 20.37 -114.66
CA ASN A 18 79.95 19.92 -114.25
C ASN A 18 79.86 18.72 -113.29
N GLY A 19 80.83 17.80 -113.29
CA GLY A 19 80.93 16.68 -112.33
C GLY A 19 80.01 15.49 -112.62
N ASN A 20 79.44 15.41 -113.82
CA ASN A 20 78.49 14.38 -114.22
C ASN A 20 79.18 13.10 -114.74
N THR A 21 78.67 11.92 -114.40
CA THR A 21 79.14 10.62 -114.89
C THR A 21 78.03 9.85 -115.62
N GLY A 22 78.08 9.75 -116.95
CA GLY A 22 77.11 9.05 -117.79
C GLY A 22 77.69 7.78 -118.45
N LEU A 23 77.40 6.59 -117.93
CA LEU A 23 77.95 5.32 -118.40
C LEU A 23 76.83 4.38 -118.89
N GLY A 24 76.62 4.27 -120.20
CA GLY A 24 75.58 3.44 -120.83
C GLY A 24 74.86 4.14 -121.97
N ARG A 25 74.01 3.41 -122.70
CA ARG A 25 73.29 3.96 -123.87
C ARG A 25 72.23 4.98 -123.44
N LYS A 26 72.32 6.23 -123.90
CA LYS A 26 71.40 7.35 -123.58
C LYS A 26 71.34 7.75 -122.10
N ALA A 27 72.41 7.51 -121.33
CA ALA A 27 72.49 7.99 -119.96
C ALA A 27 72.69 9.52 -119.93
N LEU A 28 71.90 10.27 -119.14
CA LEU A 28 71.96 11.75 -119.08
C LEU A 28 71.83 12.44 -120.45
N LEU A 29 71.02 11.88 -121.36
CA LEU A 29 70.93 12.31 -122.75
C LEU A 29 70.55 13.80 -122.90
N MET A 30 69.57 14.28 -122.13
CA MET A 30 68.98 15.61 -122.25
C MET A 30 69.56 16.64 -121.26
N ASN A 31 70.59 16.28 -120.47
CA ASN A 31 71.12 17.16 -119.44
C ASN A 31 71.78 18.36 -120.11
N THR A 32 71.40 19.58 -119.74
CA THR A 32 71.94 20.83 -120.30
C THR A 32 72.80 21.55 -119.26
N THR A 33 72.24 21.85 -118.09
CA THR A 33 72.91 22.65 -117.05
C THR A 33 73.08 21.93 -115.70
N GLY A 34 72.44 20.78 -115.50
CA GLY A 34 72.51 20.02 -114.23
C GLY A 34 73.91 19.50 -113.93
N ALA A 35 74.35 19.59 -112.67
CA ALA A 35 75.70 19.25 -112.22
C ALA A 35 75.72 18.08 -111.21
N ASN A 36 76.86 17.37 -111.13
CA ASN A 36 77.16 16.26 -110.21
C ASN A 36 76.20 15.06 -110.28
N ASN A 37 75.63 14.79 -111.45
CA ASN A 37 74.75 13.65 -111.66
C ASN A 37 75.51 12.40 -112.11
N VAL A 38 75.16 11.22 -111.59
CA VAL A 38 75.75 9.93 -111.96
C VAL A 38 74.68 9.07 -112.62
N GLY A 39 74.67 8.92 -113.93
CA GLY A 39 73.78 8.03 -114.69
C GLY A 39 74.52 6.81 -115.24
N VAL A 40 74.33 5.61 -114.70
CA VAL A 40 75.05 4.39 -115.10
C VAL A 40 74.06 3.27 -115.47
N GLY A 41 73.91 2.99 -116.77
CA GLY A 41 72.94 2.04 -117.31
C GLY A 41 72.31 2.57 -118.60
N ARG A 42 71.54 1.74 -119.30
CA ARG A 42 70.82 2.20 -120.49
C ARG A 42 69.63 3.09 -120.05
N GLN A 43 69.60 4.32 -120.56
CA GLN A 43 68.57 5.34 -120.35
C GLN A 43 68.42 5.82 -118.90
N ALA A 44 69.47 5.68 -118.09
CA ALA A 44 69.50 6.27 -116.76
C ALA A 44 69.52 7.81 -116.85
N LEU A 45 68.62 8.52 -116.15
CA LEU A 45 68.53 9.99 -116.18
C LEU A 45 68.33 10.61 -117.58
N GLN A 46 67.69 9.89 -118.51
CA GLN A 46 67.63 10.30 -119.92
C GLN A 46 67.04 11.71 -120.11
N GLU A 47 65.96 12.04 -119.40
CA GLU A 47 65.20 13.30 -119.56
C GLU A 47 65.62 14.43 -118.61
N ASN A 48 66.69 14.24 -117.82
CA ASN A 48 67.24 15.30 -116.98
C ASN A 48 67.68 16.47 -117.84
N THR A 49 67.23 17.69 -117.53
CA THR A 49 67.61 18.91 -118.26
C THR A 49 68.46 19.84 -117.40
N THR A 50 68.02 20.13 -116.17
CA THR A 50 68.67 21.12 -115.30
C THR A 50 68.92 20.60 -113.89
N ALA A 51 68.49 19.38 -113.59
CA ALA A 51 68.53 18.83 -112.25
C ALA A 51 69.94 18.39 -111.85
N SER A 52 70.31 18.62 -110.59
CA SER A 52 71.66 18.40 -110.06
C SER A 52 71.68 17.40 -108.90
N ASN A 53 72.85 16.80 -108.65
CA ASN A 53 73.17 15.87 -107.56
C ASN A 53 72.35 14.56 -107.56
N ASN A 54 71.90 14.08 -108.73
CA ASN A 54 71.17 12.82 -108.82
C ASN A 54 72.07 11.63 -109.17
N THR A 55 71.86 10.48 -108.53
CA THR A 55 72.54 9.21 -108.85
C THR A 55 71.51 8.22 -109.39
N ALA A 56 71.64 7.75 -110.62
CA ALA A 56 70.78 6.76 -111.27
C ALA A 56 71.64 5.61 -111.83
N VAL A 57 71.48 4.39 -111.31
CA VAL A 57 72.29 3.23 -111.70
C VAL A 57 71.39 2.04 -112.03
N GLY A 58 71.25 1.68 -113.30
CA GLY A 58 70.39 0.59 -113.78
C GLY A 58 69.63 0.96 -115.07
N TYR A 59 68.88 0.01 -115.62
CA TYR A 59 68.07 0.21 -116.83
C TYR A 59 66.85 1.11 -116.54
N ASN A 60 66.69 2.21 -117.29
CA ASN A 60 65.60 3.21 -117.11
C ASN A 60 65.50 3.81 -115.69
N SER A 61 66.57 3.80 -114.91
CA SER A 61 66.58 4.44 -113.60
C SER A 61 66.46 5.97 -113.73
N LEU A 62 65.56 6.59 -112.96
CA LEU A 62 65.29 8.05 -113.00
C LEU A 62 65.01 8.61 -114.41
N LEU A 63 64.37 7.82 -115.29
CA LEU A 63 64.22 8.11 -116.71
C LEU A 63 63.65 9.52 -117.01
N SER A 64 62.55 9.89 -116.35
CA SER A 64 61.73 11.07 -116.68
C SER A 64 62.10 12.34 -115.88
N ASN A 65 63.17 12.31 -115.08
CA ASN A 65 63.44 13.38 -114.11
C ASN A 65 64.01 14.60 -114.79
N THR A 66 63.24 15.68 -114.94
CA THR A 66 63.60 16.89 -115.69
C THR A 66 64.32 17.94 -114.84
N THR A 67 63.81 18.24 -113.64
CA THR A 67 64.31 19.28 -112.73
C THR A 67 64.54 18.82 -111.28
N GLY A 68 64.12 17.61 -110.91
CA GLY A 68 64.21 17.12 -109.52
C GLY A 68 65.63 16.79 -109.06
N THR A 69 66.05 17.27 -107.89
CA THR A 69 67.44 17.23 -107.41
C THR A 69 67.64 16.26 -106.24
N GLU A 70 68.89 15.80 -106.04
CA GLU A 70 69.32 15.00 -104.88
C GLU A 70 68.64 13.62 -104.76
N ASN A 71 68.23 13.03 -105.88
CA ASN A 71 67.62 11.71 -105.92
C ASN A 71 68.66 10.60 -106.16
N VAL A 72 68.47 9.43 -105.53
CA VAL A 72 69.31 8.24 -105.68
C VAL A 72 68.47 7.07 -106.18
N ALA A 73 68.52 6.72 -107.46
CA ALA A 73 67.93 5.52 -108.03
C ALA A 73 68.97 4.44 -108.33
N VAL A 74 68.82 3.23 -107.81
CA VAL A 74 69.75 2.12 -108.11
C VAL A 74 68.97 0.82 -108.33
N GLY A 75 68.79 0.42 -109.59
CA GLY A 75 67.99 -0.73 -110.01
C GLY A 75 67.30 -0.48 -111.36
N SER A 76 66.67 -1.50 -111.92
CA SER A 76 65.90 -1.32 -113.16
C SER A 76 64.56 -0.66 -112.84
N PHE A 77 64.20 0.40 -113.58
CA PHE A 77 62.96 1.20 -113.41
C PHE A 77 62.79 1.85 -112.03
N ALA A 78 63.87 1.99 -111.27
CA ALA A 78 63.82 2.74 -110.01
C ALA A 78 63.57 4.23 -110.30
N LEU A 79 62.53 4.83 -109.70
CA LEU A 79 62.15 6.26 -109.81
C LEU A 79 61.95 6.75 -111.27
N ASP A 80 61.59 5.86 -112.20
CA ASP A 80 61.57 6.17 -113.63
C ASP A 80 60.50 7.20 -114.05
N ALA A 81 59.42 7.34 -113.28
CA ALA A 81 58.39 8.37 -113.50
C ALA A 81 58.64 9.71 -112.79
N ASN A 82 59.72 9.87 -112.02
CA ASN A 82 60.00 11.14 -111.32
C ASN A 82 60.22 12.24 -112.34
N THR A 83 59.55 13.39 -112.21
CA THR A 83 59.68 14.53 -113.13
C THR A 83 60.34 15.74 -112.48
N THR A 84 59.91 16.10 -111.27
CA THR A 84 60.32 17.32 -110.55
C THR A 84 60.62 17.08 -109.08
N ALA A 85 60.51 15.84 -108.59
CA ALA A 85 60.58 15.54 -107.17
C ALA A 85 62.01 15.43 -106.65
N ASN A 86 62.22 15.84 -105.40
CA ASN A 86 63.54 16.00 -104.80
C ASN A 86 63.78 15.03 -103.63
N ASN A 87 65.06 14.74 -103.35
CA ASN A 87 65.52 14.03 -102.15
C ASN A 87 64.95 12.62 -101.98
N ASN A 88 64.69 11.90 -103.08
CA ASN A 88 64.18 10.53 -103.03
C ASN A 88 65.28 9.50 -103.26
N THR A 89 65.37 8.49 -102.41
CA THR A 89 66.23 7.32 -102.59
C THR A 89 65.37 6.12 -102.98
N GLY A 90 65.57 5.53 -104.16
CA GLY A 90 64.89 4.34 -104.69
C GLY A 90 65.89 3.28 -105.15
N VAL A 91 66.06 2.20 -104.41
CA VAL A 91 67.08 1.19 -104.69
C VAL A 91 66.43 -0.19 -104.79
N GLY A 92 66.42 -0.80 -105.97
CA GLY A 92 65.75 -2.07 -106.27
C GLY A 92 65.04 -2.04 -107.63
N PHE A 93 64.53 -3.19 -108.06
CA PHE A 93 63.70 -3.28 -109.28
C PHE A 93 62.33 -2.62 -109.04
N ASP A 94 61.87 -1.70 -109.89
CA ASP A 94 60.57 -0.99 -109.78
C ASP A 94 60.35 -0.19 -108.47
N ALA A 95 61.43 0.17 -107.75
CA ALA A 95 61.28 1.00 -106.55
C ALA A 95 60.82 2.42 -106.93
N LEU A 96 59.76 2.95 -106.31
CA LEU A 96 59.23 4.31 -106.57
C LEU A 96 58.84 4.61 -108.04
N SER A 97 58.50 3.60 -108.84
CA SER A 97 58.32 3.73 -110.30
C SER A 97 57.14 4.61 -110.76
N SER A 98 56.25 5.04 -109.86
CA SER A 98 55.13 5.93 -110.20
C SER A 98 55.25 7.34 -109.61
N ASN A 99 56.33 7.63 -108.87
CA ASN A 99 56.46 8.89 -108.15
C ASN A 99 56.74 10.02 -109.13
N THR A 100 55.84 11.01 -109.25
CA THR A 100 56.01 12.11 -110.20
C THR A 100 56.49 13.40 -109.53
N THR A 101 55.94 13.73 -108.36
CA THR A 101 56.26 14.96 -107.59
C THR A 101 56.53 14.73 -106.09
N GLY A 102 56.33 13.53 -105.54
CA GLY A 102 56.48 13.26 -104.09
C GLY A 102 57.93 13.28 -103.60
N ILE A 103 58.18 13.81 -102.39
CA ILE A 103 59.53 14.17 -101.90
C ILE A 103 59.94 13.42 -100.62
N LEU A 104 61.26 13.36 -100.38
CA LEU A 104 61.88 12.82 -99.15
C LEU A 104 61.57 11.34 -98.88
N HIS A 105 61.41 10.53 -99.93
CA HIS A 105 61.17 9.09 -99.81
C HIS A 105 62.45 8.28 -99.71
N THR A 106 62.42 7.19 -98.95
CA THR A 106 63.49 6.18 -98.93
C THR A 106 62.92 4.80 -99.24
N ALA A 107 62.96 4.36 -100.49
CA ALA A 107 62.55 3.03 -100.94
C ALA A 107 63.76 2.13 -101.24
N LEU A 108 63.91 1.00 -100.56
CA LEU A 108 65.01 0.05 -100.72
C LEU A 108 64.48 -1.39 -100.77
N GLY A 109 64.34 -1.96 -101.96
CA GLY A 109 63.80 -3.29 -102.21
C GLY A 109 63.07 -3.37 -103.56
N SER A 110 62.78 -4.58 -104.04
CA SER A 110 62.00 -4.76 -105.27
C SER A 110 60.56 -4.29 -105.06
N LYS A 111 60.07 -3.37 -105.90
CA LYS A 111 58.74 -2.76 -105.88
C LYS A 111 58.39 -2.02 -104.58
N ALA A 112 59.41 -1.61 -103.82
CA ALA A 112 59.21 -0.76 -102.65
C ALA A 112 58.62 0.60 -103.08
N LEU A 113 57.52 1.03 -102.43
CA LEU A 113 56.81 2.28 -102.71
C LEU A 113 56.36 2.48 -104.17
N LYS A 114 56.09 1.39 -104.91
CA LYS A 114 55.92 1.40 -106.37
C LYS A 114 54.89 2.42 -106.88
N ALA A 115 53.67 2.40 -106.31
CA ALA A 115 52.53 3.17 -106.83
C ALA A 115 52.41 4.61 -106.28
N ASN A 116 53.40 5.08 -105.53
CA ASN A 116 53.37 6.43 -104.97
C ASN A 116 53.39 7.48 -106.07
N THR A 117 52.55 8.51 -105.97
CA THR A 117 52.44 9.56 -106.99
C THR A 117 52.88 10.93 -106.47
N THR A 118 52.33 11.36 -105.33
CA THR A 118 52.44 12.74 -104.84
C THR A 118 52.69 12.88 -103.33
N SER A 119 52.81 11.77 -102.57
CA SER A 119 52.97 11.83 -101.11
C SER A 119 54.35 12.34 -100.66
N GLU A 120 54.56 12.50 -99.35
CA GLU A 120 55.85 12.95 -98.79
C GLU A 120 56.35 12.05 -97.65
N ARG A 121 57.68 11.98 -97.47
CA ARG A 121 58.36 11.42 -96.27
C ARG A 121 58.11 9.94 -95.95
N ASN A 122 57.76 9.12 -96.94
CA ASN A 122 57.63 7.68 -96.74
C ASN A 122 58.98 6.93 -96.79
N THR A 123 59.21 6.01 -95.86
CA THR A 123 60.34 5.07 -95.84
C THR A 123 59.81 3.66 -96.12
N ALA A 124 60.31 2.95 -97.13
CA ALA A 124 59.90 1.61 -97.54
C ALA A 124 61.12 0.71 -97.80
N ILE A 125 61.47 -0.17 -96.87
CA ILE A 125 62.68 -1.01 -96.96
C ILE A 125 62.29 -2.48 -96.94
N GLY A 126 62.34 -3.17 -98.08
CA GLY A 126 61.92 -4.56 -98.27
C GLY A 126 61.20 -4.76 -99.60
N ALA A 127 61.06 -6.02 -100.03
CA ALA A 127 60.29 -6.32 -101.24
C ALA A 127 58.78 -6.07 -100.99
N ASP A 128 58.13 -5.35 -101.92
CA ASP A 128 56.70 -4.99 -101.87
C ASP A 128 56.28 -4.15 -100.63
N ALA A 129 57.24 -3.52 -99.93
CA ALA A 129 56.92 -2.60 -98.84
C ALA A 129 56.20 -1.35 -99.38
N LEU A 130 55.05 -0.98 -98.80
CA LEU A 130 54.21 0.16 -99.23
C LEU A 130 53.86 0.14 -100.74
N LEU A 131 53.62 -1.05 -101.30
CA LEU A 131 53.46 -1.28 -102.74
C LEU A 131 52.45 -0.36 -103.44
N VAL A 132 51.25 -0.17 -102.89
CA VAL A 132 50.16 0.57 -103.55
C VAL A 132 49.84 1.95 -102.94
N ASN A 133 50.73 2.51 -102.12
CA ASN A 133 50.51 3.82 -101.50
C ASN A 133 50.51 4.92 -102.54
N THR A 134 49.38 5.61 -102.75
CA THR A 134 49.22 6.64 -103.79
C THR A 134 49.47 8.05 -103.26
N THR A 135 48.85 8.42 -102.13
CA THR A 135 48.91 9.76 -101.53
C THR A 135 49.22 9.79 -100.03
N GLY A 136 49.25 8.65 -99.33
CA GLY A 136 49.51 8.60 -97.88
C GLY A 136 50.93 9.01 -97.52
N SER A 137 51.11 9.86 -96.50
CA SER A 137 52.41 10.48 -96.18
C SER A 137 52.97 10.04 -94.83
N SER A 138 54.28 10.24 -94.62
CA SER A 138 55.01 9.95 -93.36
C SER A 138 54.94 8.49 -92.87
N ASN A 139 54.70 7.53 -93.76
CA ASN A 139 54.65 6.12 -93.42
C ASN A 139 56.06 5.49 -93.42
N THR A 140 56.36 4.66 -92.44
CA THR A 140 57.62 3.91 -92.33
C THR A 140 57.36 2.42 -92.41
N ALA A 141 57.57 1.77 -93.56
CA ALA A 141 57.47 0.33 -93.76
C ALA A 141 58.85 -0.31 -93.94
N VAL A 142 59.22 -1.27 -93.10
CA VAL A 142 60.50 -1.97 -93.17
C VAL A 142 60.28 -3.47 -92.96
N GLY A 143 60.40 -4.25 -94.02
CA GLY A 143 60.12 -5.69 -94.08
C GLY A 143 59.45 -6.08 -95.39
N GLN A 144 59.46 -7.37 -95.72
CA GLN A 144 58.76 -7.87 -96.90
C GLN A 144 57.25 -7.67 -96.74
N ALA A 145 56.60 -7.06 -97.74
CA ALA A 145 55.17 -6.76 -97.79
C ALA A 145 54.63 -5.94 -96.60
N ALA A 146 55.51 -5.24 -95.87
CA ALA A 146 55.08 -4.33 -94.82
C ALA A 146 54.23 -3.20 -95.42
N LEU A 147 53.02 -3.00 -94.88
CA LEU A 147 52.09 -1.93 -95.27
C LEU A 147 51.71 -1.94 -96.78
N ALA A 148 51.69 -3.12 -97.40
CA ALA A 148 51.61 -3.26 -98.86
C ALA A 148 50.33 -2.69 -99.49
N SER A 149 49.18 -2.76 -98.81
CA SER A 149 47.86 -2.34 -99.35
C SER A 149 47.47 -0.89 -99.03
N ASN A 150 48.36 -0.13 -98.39
CA ASN A 150 48.08 1.26 -98.01
C ASN A 150 47.81 2.08 -99.26
N THR A 151 46.68 2.76 -99.35
CA THR A 151 46.36 3.61 -100.52
C THR A 151 46.53 5.08 -100.15
N THR A 152 45.83 5.56 -99.12
CA THR A 152 45.82 6.98 -98.73
C THR A 152 46.19 7.24 -97.28
N ALA A 153 46.40 6.21 -96.45
CA ALA A 153 46.61 6.39 -95.01
C ALA A 153 48.01 6.94 -94.67
N SER A 154 48.09 7.71 -93.59
CA SER A 154 49.28 8.46 -93.18
C SER A 154 49.75 8.13 -91.76
N ASP A 155 51.02 8.45 -91.49
CA ASP A 155 51.68 8.32 -90.17
C ASP A 155 51.70 6.88 -89.61
N ASN A 156 51.71 5.87 -90.47
CA ASN A 156 51.81 4.47 -90.06
C ASN A 156 53.26 3.98 -90.02
N THR A 157 53.64 3.28 -88.96
CA THR A 157 54.94 2.61 -88.82
C THR A 157 54.73 1.09 -88.88
N ALA A 158 55.29 0.40 -89.87
CA ALA A 158 55.19 -1.05 -90.08
C ALA A 158 56.59 -1.69 -90.20
N LEU A 159 57.14 -2.25 -89.12
CA LEU A 159 58.46 -2.86 -89.07
C LEU A 159 58.35 -4.38 -88.86
N GLY A 160 58.53 -5.17 -89.92
CA GLY A 160 58.55 -6.63 -89.90
C GLY A 160 57.87 -7.25 -91.12
N ARG A 161 57.97 -8.58 -91.25
CA ARG A 161 57.39 -9.30 -92.40
C ARG A 161 55.86 -9.29 -92.32
N SER A 162 55.22 -8.77 -93.36
CA SER A 162 53.75 -8.67 -93.47
C SER A 162 53.08 -7.87 -92.35
N ALA A 163 53.81 -6.94 -91.71
CA ALA A 163 53.24 -6.00 -90.75
C ALA A 163 52.26 -5.05 -91.46
N LEU A 164 51.03 -4.92 -90.93
CA LEU A 164 50.01 -3.96 -91.38
C LEU A 164 49.63 -4.08 -92.88
N THR A 165 49.68 -5.29 -93.44
CA THR A 165 49.62 -5.55 -94.89
C THR A 165 48.31 -5.09 -95.56
N ALA A 166 47.16 -5.25 -94.91
CA ALA A 166 45.84 -4.94 -95.49
C ALA A 166 45.36 -3.49 -95.27
N ASN A 167 46.14 -2.64 -94.60
CA ASN A 167 45.70 -1.29 -94.25
C ASN A 167 45.45 -0.48 -95.51
N THR A 168 44.28 0.14 -95.65
CA THR A 168 43.92 0.95 -96.82
C THR A 168 43.89 2.44 -96.45
N THR A 169 43.15 2.77 -95.39
CA THR A 169 42.82 4.15 -94.98
C THR A 169 43.02 4.41 -93.49
N GLY A 170 43.46 3.42 -92.69
CA GLY A 170 43.66 3.59 -91.25
C GLY A 170 44.95 4.34 -90.92
N ASP A 171 44.85 5.43 -90.15
CA ASP A 171 45.97 6.32 -89.86
C ASP A 171 46.61 6.03 -88.49
N ASN A 172 47.86 6.48 -88.32
CA ASN A 172 48.58 6.48 -87.03
C ASN A 172 48.74 5.10 -86.38
N ASN A 173 48.84 4.03 -87.17
CA ASN A 173 49.07 2.68 -86.65
C ASN A 173 50.58 2.38 -86.55
N THR A 174 51.00 1.83 -85.40
CA THR A 174 52.37 1.35 -85.18
C THR A 174 52.35 -0.17 -85.09
N SER A 175 52.85 -0.88 -86.10
CA SER A 175 52.99 -2.32 -86.19
C SER A 175 54.47 -2.71 -86.25
N VAL A 176 54.98 -3.38 -85.22
CA VAL A 176 56.39 -3.79 -85.13
C VAL A 176 56.45 -5.27 -84.81
N GLY A 177 56.68 -6.11 -85.82
CA GLY A 177 56.58 -7.55 -85.66
C GLY A 177 56.23 -8.32 -86.93
N VAL A 178 56.13 -9.64 -86.80
CA VAL A 178 55.68 -10.50 -87.91
C VAL A 178 54.17 -10.71 -87.82
N PHE A 179 53.45 -10.46 -88.92
CA PHE A 179 51.98 -10.58 -89.01
C PHE A 179 51.22 -9.77 -87.94
N CYS A 180 51.74 -8.61 -87.55
CA CYS A 180 51.05 -7.70 -86.65
C CYS A 180 50.11 -6.78 -87.45
N LEU A 181 48.84 -6.65 -87.02
CA LEU A 181 47.80 -5.85 -87.70
C LEU A 181 47.59 -6.21 -89.19
N ASP A 182 47.90 -7.43 -89.62
CA ASP A 182 47.95 -7.79 -91.05
C ASP A 182 46.58 -7.77 -91.74
N SER A 183 45.47 -7.93 -91.01
CA SER A 183 44.10 -7.77 -91.54
C SER A 183 43.49 -6.36 -91.38
N ASN A 184 44.19 -5.40 -90.77
CA ASN A 184 43.62 -4.07 -90.50
C ASN A 184 43.32 -3.35 -91.80
N THR A 185 42.09 -2.88 -92.02
CA THR A 185 41.68 -2.21 -93.26
C THR A 185 41.48 -0.71 -93.07
N THR A 186 40.75 -0.31 -92.02
CA THR A 186 40.39 1.10 -91.72
C THR A 186 40.64 1.52 -90.26
N GLY A 187 40.99 0.58 -89.38
CA GLY A 187 41.26 0.87 -87.97
C GLY A 187 42.44 1.82 -87.79
N SER A 188 42.32 2.77 -86.89
CA SER A 188 43.31 3.85 -86.68
C SER A 188 43.84 3.89 -85.25
N ARG A 189 45.03 4.49 -85.06
CA ARG A 189 45.68 4.67 -83.75
C ARG A 189 45.93 3.36 -82.98
N ASN A 190 46.18 2.27 -83.69
CA ASN A 190 46.53 0.99 -83.08
C ASN A 190 48.05 0.84 -82.93
N THR A 191 48.52 0.41 -81.75
CA THR A 191 49.92 0.04 -81.48
C THR A 191 50.02 -1.47 -81.28
N ALA A 192 50.73 -2.18 -82.16
CA ALA A 192 50.89 -3.62 -82.18
C ALA A 192 52.40 -3.98 -82.23
N ILE A 193 52.96 -4.55 -81.17
CA ILE A 193 54.40 -4.85 -81.08
C ILE A 193 54.61 -6.31 -80.68
N GLY A 194 55.27 -7.12 -81.51
CA GLY A 194 55.64 -8.51 -81.21
C GLY A 194 55.38 -9.48 -82.36
N SER A 195 54.54 -10.50 -82.17
CA SER A 195 54.22 -11.46 -83.24
C SER A 195 52.76 -11.89 -83.17
N GLN A 196 52.07 -11.84 -84.32
CA GLN A 196 50.64 -12.16 -84.45
C GLN A 196 49.75 -11.34 -83.51
N THR A 197 50.14 -10.10 -83.21
CA THR A 197 49.35 -9.21 -82.35
C THR A 197 48.33 -8.46 -83.20
N LEU A 198 47.07 -8.40 -82.79
CA LEU A 198 45.98 -7.75 -83.55
C LEU A 198 45.80 -8.29 -84.99
N SER A 199 46.14 -9.56 -85.25
CA SER A 199 46.12 -10.11 -86.61
C SER A 199 44.74 -10.16 -87.27
N ALA A 200 43.67 -10.36 -86.49
CA ALA A 200 42.30 -10.34 -87.02
C ALA A 200 41.64 -8.95 -87.03
N ASN A 201 42.36 -7.89 -86.61
CA ASN A 201 41.78 -6.55 -86.52
C ASN A 201 41.37 -6.08 -87.90
N THR A 202 40.10 -5.71 -88.12
CA THR A 202 39.64 -5.24 -89.43
C THR A 202 39.36 -3.74 -89.40
N THR A 203 38.59 -3.27 -88.42
CA THR A 203 38.15 -1.87 -88.33
C THR A 203 38.35 -1.25 -86.94
N ALA A 204 38.77 -2.02 -85.93
CA ALA A 204 38.88 -1.50 -84.57
C ALA A 204 40.03 -0.49 -84.43
N SER A 205 39.82 0.51 -83.57
CA SER A 205 40.73 1.63 -83.36
C SER A 205 41.15 1.77 -81.89
N ASP A 206 42.22 2.52 -81.66
CA ASP A 206 42.70 2.91 -80.33
C ASP A 206 43.16 1.71 -79.45
N ASN A 207 43.63 0.62 -80.07
CA ASN A 207 44.14 -0.54 -79.34
C ASN A 207 45.66 -0.51 -79.15
N VAL A 208 46.14 -0.91 -77.97
CA VAL A 208 47.55 -1.16 -77.68
C VAL A 208 47.72 -2.66 -77.42
N ALA A 209 48.57 -3.35 -78.18
CA ALA A 209 48.82 -4.79 -78.09
C ALA A 209 50.33 -5.05 -78.15
N MET A 210 50.91 -5.64 -77.11
CA MET A 210 52.35 -5.93 -77.06
C MET A 210 52.66 -7.33 -76.55
N GLY A 211 53.30 -8.17 -77.38
CA GLY A 211 53.77 -9.51 -77.04
C GLY A 211 53.50 -10.56 -78.12
N TYR A 212 53.15 -11.79 -77.70
CA TYR A 212 52.87 -12.89 -78.62
C TYR A 212 51.38 -13.24 -78.55
N GLN A 213 50.71 -13.25 -79.70
CA GLN A 213 49.27 -13.55 -79.84
C GLN A 213 48.37 -12.70 -78.91
N THR A 214 48.69 -11.42 -78.76
CA THR A 214 47.86 -10.48 -77.97
C THR A 214 46.79 -9.85 -78.87
N LEU A 215 45.52 -9.90 -78.47
CA LEU A 215 44.36 -9.45 -79.28
C LEU A 215 44.31 -10.08 -80.68
N ASP A 216 44.82 -11.29 -80.84
CA ASP A 216 44.94 -11.91 -82.16
C ASP A 216 43.59 -12.17 -82.84
N ALA A 217 42.51 -12.37 -82.05
CA ALA A 217 41.13 -12.52 -82.55
C ALA A 217 40.32 -11.22 -82.63
N ASN A 218 40.87 -10.06 -82.22
CA ASN A 218 40.10 -8.80 -82.14
C ASN A 218 39.69 -8.35 -83.53
N THR A 219 38.38 -8.20 -83.79
CA THR A 219 37.88 -7.79 -85.12
C THR A 219 37.42 -6.33 -85.11
N THR A 220 36.56 -5.96 -84.15
CA THR A 220 35.94 -4.63 -84.04
C THR A 220 36.03 -4.00 -82.64
N GLY A 221 36.52 -4.72 -81.61
CA GLY A 221 36.67 -4.21 -80.24
C GLY A 221 37.72 -3.10 -80.14
N GLY A 222 37.30 -1.88 -79.75
CA GLY A 222 38.17 -0.71 -79.68
C GLY A 222 38.62 -0.34 -78.26
N SER A 223 39.62 0.54 -78.17
CA SER A 223 40.13 1.11 -76.91
C SER A 223 40.68 0.08 -75.91
N ASN A 224 41.22 -1.04 -76.39
CA ASN A 224 41.77 -2.09 -75.54
C ASN A 224 43.29 -1.91 -75.35
N THR A 225 43.81 -2.14 -74.15
CA THR A 225 45.25 -2.17 -73.84
C THR A 225 45.63 -3.57 -73.40
N ALA A 226 46.51 -4.27 -74.11
CA ALA A 226 46.97 -5.60 -73.76
C ALA A 226 48.47 -5.79 -73.93
N ILE A 227 49.12 -6.33 -72.91
CA ILE A 227 50.57 -6.45 -72.85
C ILE A 227 50.90 -7.79 -72.18
N GLY A 228 51.51 -8.71 -72.91
CA GLY A 228 51.86 -10.04 -72.40
C GLY A 228 51.80 -11.13 -73.46
N THR A 229 51.76 -12.39 -73.05
CA THR A 229 51.53 -13.52 -73.96
C THR A 229 50.07 -13.92 -73.89
N ALA A 230 49.38 -13.97 -75.03
CA ALA A 230 47.96 -14.31 -75.13
C ALA A 230 47.06 -13.49 -74.17
N SER A 231 47.47 -12.25 -73.88
CA SER A 231 46.62 -11.32 -73.13
C SER A 231 45.49 -10.86 -74.04
N LEU A 232 44.25 -11.03 -73.59
CA LEU A 232 43.03 -10.69 -74.32
C LEU A 232 42.97 -11.31 -75.73
N GLY A 233 43.45 -12.55 -75.87
CA GLY A 233 43.61 -13.24 -77.17
C GLY A 233 42.29 -13.51 -77.90
N ALA A 234 41.27 -14.02 -77.19
CA ALA A 234 39.98 -14.39 -77.80
C ALA A 234 39.00 -13.22 -78.01
N ASN A 235 39.40 -11.98 -77.72
CA ASN A 235 38.51 -10.82 -77.82
C ASN A 235 38.09 -10.62 -79.26
N THR A 236 36.80 -10.46 -79.52
CA THR A 236 36.28 -10.22 -80.88
C THR A 236 35.69 -8.83 -81.00
N THR A 237 34.78 -8.46 -80.08
CA THR A 237 34.01 -7.22 -80.09
C THR A 237 34.08 -6.41 -78.78
N GLY A 238 34.63 -6.98 -77.70
CA GLY A 238 34.74 -6.32 -76.39
C GLY A 238 35.65 -5.10 -76.44
N GLY A 239 35.23 -4.00 -75.81
CA GLY A 239 35.96 -2.72 -75.81
C GLY A 239 36.36 -2.25 -74.41
N PHE A 240 37.27 -1.28 -74.35
CA PHE A 240 37.74 -0.64 -73.10
C PHE A 240 38.39 -1.59 -72.09
N ASN A 241 38.95 -2.71 -72.54
CA ASN A 241 39.61 -3.67 -71.66
C ASN A 241 41.10 -3.38 -71.48
N THR A 242 41.62 -3.55 -70.27
CA THR A 242 43.06 -3.49 -69.95
C THR A 242 43.55 -4.86 -69.50
N ALA A 243 44.46 -5.52 -70.22
CA ALA A 243 44.96 -6.87 -69.94
C ALA A 243 46.50 -6.92 -69.93
N VAL A 244 47.13 -6.87 -68.76
CA VAL A 244 48.59 -6.85 -68.61
C VAL A 244 49.08 -8.09 -67.87
N GLY A 245 49.76 -8.99 -68.57
CA GLY A 245 50.28 -10.25 -68.04
C GLY A 245 49.98 -11.44 -68.94
N THR A 246 50.68 -12.55 -68.73
CA THR A 246 50.44 -13.79 -69.48
C THR A 246 49.05 -14.35 -69.16
N LEU A 247 48.26 -14.61 -70.20
CA LEU A 247 46.88 -15.12 -70.15
C LEU A 247 45.88 -14.22 -69.40
N ALA A 248 46.20 -12.94 -69.18
CA ALA A 248 45.24 -11.98 -68.63
C ALA A 248 44.06 -11.80 -69.60
N LEU A 249 42.82 -11.97 -69.13
CA LEU A 249 41.59 -11.87 -69.94
C LEU A 249 41.54 -12.77 -71.20
N ASN A 250 42.30 -13.88 -71.23
CA ASN A 250 42.59 -14.62 -72.46
C ASN A 250 41.34 -15.07 -73.25
N VAL A 251 40.27 -15.52 -72.59
CA VAL A 251 39.09 -16.08 -73.25
C VAL A 251 37.92 -15.09 -73.39
N ASN A 252 38.14 -13.80 -73.10
CA ASN A 252 37.10 -12.78 -73.22
C ASN A 252 36.71 -12.61 -74.67
N THR A 253 35.45 -12.84 -75.03
CA THR A 253 34.98 -12.71 -76.42
C THR A 253 34.31 -11.36 -76.66
N SER A 254 33.45 -10.92 -75.73
CA SER A 254 32.67 -9.68 -75.87
C SER A 254 32.57 -8.83 -74.59
N GLY A 255 33.12 -9.28 -73.45
CA GLY A 255 33.09 -8.49 -72.21
C GLY A 255 33.84 -7.16 -72.35
N ALA A 256 33.34 -6.12 -71.69
CA ALA A 256 33.82 -4.75 -71.82
C ALA A 256 34.19 -4.12 -70.47
N ALA A 257 35.02 -3.07 -70.52
CA ALA A 257 35.46 -2.28 -69.37
C ALA A 257 36.15 -3.08 -68.25
N ASN A 258 36.80 -4.21 -68.59
CA ASN A 258 37.50 -5.04 -67.62
C ASN A 258 38.97 -4.63 -67.48
N VAL A 259 39.51 -4.68 -66.26
CA VAL A 259 40.94 -4.49 -65.95
C VAL A 259 41.50 -5.79 -65.40
N ALA A 260 42.49 -6.38 -66.05
CA ALA A 260 43.18 -7.60 -65.65
C ALA A 260 44.70 -7.37 -65.68
N ILE A 261 45.33 -7.32 -64.51
CA ILE A 261 46.76 -7.06 -64.37
C ILE A 261 47.38 -8.16 -63.51
N GLY A 262 48.11 -9.08 -64.14
CA GLY A 262 48.73 -10.24 -63.50
C GLY A 262 48.63 -11.48 -64.36
N ASN A 263 49.40 -12.51 -64.02
CA ASN A 263 49.31 -13.80 -64.69
C ASN A 263 47.95 -14.47 -64.42
N SER A 264 47.24 -14.84 -65.49
CA SER A 264 45.89 -15.42 -65.46
C SER A 264 44.84 -14.58 -64.73
N ALA A 265 45.06 -13.27 -64.57
CA ALA A 265 44.05 -12.38 -63.99
C ALA A 265 42.80 -12.38 -64.89
N LEU A 266 41.65 -12.70 -64.30
CA LEU A 266 40.35 -12.76 -64.97
C LEU A 266 40.38 -13.64 -66.25
N GLY A 267 41.12 -14.76 -66.17
CA GLY A 267 41.47 -15.60 -67.32
C GLY A 267 40.32 -16.39 -67.95
N ALA A 268 39.23 -16.66 -67.21
CA ALA A 268 38.06 -17.39 -67.69
C ALA A 268 36.88 -16.49 -68.14
N ASN A 269 37.06 -15.16 -68.11
CA ASN A 269 36.00 -14.22 -68.47
C ASN A 269 35.61 -14.41 -69.92
N THR A 270 34.34 -14.64 -70.21
CA THR A 270 33.85 -14.75 -71.60
C THR A 270 33.08 -13.50 -72.01
N THR A 271 32.12 -13.08 -71.18
CA THR A 271 31.20 -11.98 -71.51
C THR A 271 30.98 -10.97 -70.39
N ALA A 272 31.59 -11.13 -69.21
CA ALA A 272 31.31 -10.26 -68.07
C ALA A 272 31.95 -8.88 -68.22
N ASN A 273 31.35 -7.89 -67.56
CA ASN A 273 31.71 -6.48 -67.66
C ASN A 273 32.12 -5.86 -66.33
N ASP A 274 32.85 -4.75 -66.41
CA ASP A 274 33.19 -3.87 -65.28
C ASP A 274 33.96 -4.58 -64.15
N ASN A 275 34.73 -5.63 -64.47
CA ASN A 275 35.53 -6.35 -63.49
C ASN A 275 36.96 -5.80 -63.40
N VAL A 276 37.48 -5.67 -62.18
CA VAL A 276 38.87 -5.28 -61.90
C VAL A 276 39.57 -6.45 -61.22
N ALA A 277 40.64 -6.97 -61.81
CA ALA A 277 41.42 -8.11 -61.35
C ALA A 277 42.91 -7.75 -61.36
N ILE A 278 43.50 -7.49 -60.20
CA ILE A 278 44.91 -7.09 -60.06
C ILE A 278 45.62 -8.08 -59.15
N GLY A 279 46.55 -8.86 -59.70
CA GLY A 279 47.28 -9.91 -59.00
C GLY A 279 47.25 -11.23 -59.75
N VAL A 280 48.13 -12.15 -59.37
CA VAL A 280 48.18 -13.50 -59.96
C VAL A 280 46.87 -14.23 -59.65
N ALA A 281 46.20 -14.69 -60.71
CA ALA A 281 44.97 -15.47 -60.65
C ALA A 281 43.83 -14.80 -59.83
N ALA A 282 43.82 -13.47 -59.76
CA ALA A 282 42.66 -12.72 -59.27
C ALA A 282 41.49 -12.91 -60.23
N LEU A 283 40.30 -13.22 -59.73
CA LEU A 283 39.09 -13.49 -60.54
C LEU A 283 39.24 -14.56 -61.64
N GLU A 284 40.22 -15.47 -61.52
CA GLU A 284 40.60 -16.39 -62.61
C GLU A 284 39.42 -17.17 -63.20
N ASN A 285 38.51 -17.69 -62.38
CA ASN A 285 37.39 -18.53 -62.83
C ASN A 285 36.11 -17.75 -63.14
N ASN A 286 36.12 -16.41 -63.13
CA ASN A 286 34.93 -15.60 -63.39
C ASN A 286 34.57 -15.65 -64.86
N THR A 287 33.41 -16.22 -65.18
CA THR A 287 32.95 -16.39 -66.57
C THR A 287 31.96 -15.29 -66.96
N THR A 288 30.95 -15.04 -66.11
CA THR A 288 29.84 -14.10 -66.39
C THR A 288 29.49 -13.17 -65.22
N GLY A 289 30.22 -13.19 -64.11
CA GLY A 289 29.95 -12.31 -62.97
C GLY A 289 30.42 -10.87 -63.22
N ASP A 290 29.55 -9.90 -62.99
CA ASP A 290 29.79 -8.49 -63.34
C ASP A 290 30.20 -7.64 -62.12
N SER A 291 30.87 -6.53 -62.39
CA SER A 291 31.17 -5.48 -61.39
C SER A 291 31.94 -6.00 -60.15
N ASN A 292 32.83 -6.98 -60.34
CA ASN A 292 33.66 -7.50 -59.26
C ASN A 292 35.02 -6.79 -59.24
N THR A 293 35.50 -6.43 -58.04
CA THR A 293 36.84 -5.89 -57.83
C THR A 293 37.66 -6.87 -57.00
N ALA A 294 38.76 -7.39 -57.53
CA ALA A 294 39.68 -8.31 -56.88
C ALA A 294 41.12 -7.80 -57.00
N CYS A 295 41.75 -7.45 -55.88
CA CYS A 295 43.13 -6.98 -55.82
C CYS A 295 43.92 -7.79 -54.79
N GLY A 296 44.81 -8.65 -55.27
CA GLY A 296 45.60 -9.57 -54.46
C GLY A 296 45.75 -10.94 -55.12
N ARG A 297 46.77 -11.69 -54.72
CA ARG A 297 46.98 -13.06 -55.22
C ARG A 297 45.78 -13.94 -54.82
N TYR A 298 45.15 -14.57 -55.82
CA TYR A 298 43.96 -15.43 -55.65
C TYR A 298 42.74 -14.75 -55.01
N ALA A 299 42.61 -13.43 -55.07
CA ALA A 299 41.38 -12.75 -54.65
C ALA A 299 40.21 -13.13 -55.60
N LEU A 300 39.05 -13.50 -55.06
CA LEU A 300 37.89 -14.03 -55.82
C LEU A 300 38.20 -15.16 -56.82
N ASN A 301 39.18 -16.03 -56.54
CA ASN A 301 39.63 -16.99 -57.55
C ASN A 301 38.53 -17.94 -58.04
N ALA A 302 37.66 -18.44 -57.16
CA ALA A 302 36.61 -19.39 -57.51
C ALA A 302 35.27 -18.74 -57.93
N ASN A 303 35.21 -17.41 -58.01
CA ASN A 303 33.98 -16.72 -58.43
C ASN A 303 33.68 -17.08 -59.88
N THR A 304 32.54 -17.73 -60.15
CA THR A 304 32.15 -18.11 -61.52
C THR A 304 31.15 -17.11 -62.10
N THR A 305 30.05 -16.87 -61.39
CA THR A 305 28.91 -16.07 -61.88
C THR A 305 28.49 -14.95 -60.94
N ALA A 306 29.08 -14.82 -59.75
CA ALA A 306 28.61 -13.88 -58.75
C ALA A 306 29.07 -12.46 -59.06
N SER A 307 28.24 -11.47 -58.73
CA SER A 307 28.43 -10.06 -59.08
C SER A 307 28.52 -9.15 -57.86
N ASN A 308 29.06 -7.95 -58.06
CA ASN A 308 29.17 -6.88 -57.06
C ASN A 308 30.01 -7.24 -55.83
N ASN A 309 31.06 -8.05 -55.99
CA ASN A 309 31.97 -8.41 -54.90
C ASN A 309 33.24 -7.55 -54.92
N THR A 310 33.68 -7.08 -53.75
CA THR A 310 34.94 -6.37 -53.57
C THR A 310 35.88 -7.20 -52.70
N ALA A 311 37.05 -7.57 -53.20
CA ALA A 311 38.06 -8.37 -52.52
C ALA A 311 39.44 -7.70 -52.62
N PHE A 312 39.99 -7.27 -51.49
CA PHE A 312 41.31 -6.64 -51.42
C PHE A 312 42.18 -7.38 -50.40
N GLY A 313 43.19 -8.11 -50.87
CA GLY A 313 44.07 -8.93 -50.05
C GLY A 313 44.31 -10.31 -50.64
N ARG A 314 45.34 -10.98 -50.15
CA ARG A 314 45.64 -12.37 -50.56
C ARG A 314 44.49 -13.28 -50.15
N SER A 315 43.95 -14.03 -51.12
CA SER A 315 42.88 -15.02 -50.90
C SER A 315 41.61 -14.45 -50.25
N ALA A 316 41.36 -13.15 -50.35
CA ALA A 316 40.09 -12.56 -49.95
C ALA A 316 38.96 -13.12 -50.85
N LEU A 317 37.86 -13.58 -50.23
CA LEU A 317 36.72 -14.22 -50.90
C LEU A 317 37.13 -15.37 -51.86
N LEU A 318 38.14 -16.16 -51.49
CA LEU A 318 38.74 -17.20 -52.34
C LEU A 318 37.71 -18.14 -53.00
N ASN A 319 36.76 -18.67 -52.22
CA ASN A 319 35.79 -19.69 -52.66
C ASN A 319 34.41 -19.12 -53.06
N ASN A 320 34.27 -17.79 -53.16
CA ASN A 320 32.99 -17.11 -53.21
C ASN A 320 32.15 -17.43 -54.46
N THR A 321 30.88 -17.80 -54.25
CA THR A 321 29.82 -17.79 -55.28
C THR A 321 28.62 -16.91 -54.91
N GLY A 322 28.68 -16.19 -53.77
CA GLY A 322 27.66 -15.23 -53.33
C GLY A 322 27.89 -13.81 -53.85
N THR A 323 26.91 -12.93 -53.67
CA THR A 323 26.90 -11.56 -54.26
C THR A 323 26.98 -10.48 -53.19
N GLN A 324 27.39 -9.26 -53.59
CA GLN A 324 27.41 -8.07 -52.72
C GLN A 324 28.32 -8.20 -51.48
N ASN A 325 29.39 -8.99 -51.57
CA ASN A 325 30.34 -9.14 -50.46
C ASN A 325 31.51 -8.16 -50.57
N THR A 326 31.90 -7.56 -49.45
CA THR A 326 33.10 -6.73 -49.33
C THR A 326 34.09 -7.42 -48.39
N ALA A 327 35.29 -7.71 -48.85
CA ALA A 327 36.35 -8.36 -48.08
C ALA A 327 37.68 -7.61 -48.27
N VAL A 328 38.22 -7.05 -47.19
CA VAL A 328 39.47 -6.28 -47.19
C VAL A 328 40.40 -6.84 -46.12
N GLY A 329 41.38 -7.63 -46.51
CA GLY A 329 42.31 -8.32 -45.61
C GLY A 329 42.74 -9.68 -46.14
N GLY A 330 43.84 -10.22 -45.61
CA GLY A 330 44.26 -11.59 -45.94
C GLY A 330 43.24 -12.61 -45.45
N ASN A 331 42.80 -13.50 -46.35
CA ASN A 331 41.79 -14.54 -46.11
C ASN A 331 40.41 -14.04 -45.58
N ALA A 332 40.09 -12.75 -45.70
CA ALA A 332 38.77 -12.26 -45.32
C ALA A 332 37.71 -12.97 -46.20
N LEU A 333 36.68 -13.56 -45.57
CA LEU A 333 35.66 -14.41 -46.24
C LEU A 333 36.22 -15.56 -47.12
N ALA A 334 37.37 -16.13 -46.80
CA ALA A 334 38.00 -17.13 -47.66
C ALA A 334 37.15 -18.40 -47.89
N ALA A 335 36.33 -18.82 -46.92
CA ALA A 335 35.47 -20.01 -47.03
C ALA A 335 34.07 -19.73 -47.59
N ASN A 336 33.77 -18.49 -48.00
CA ASN A 336 32.44 -18.15 -48.48
C ASN A 336 32.08 -19.01 -49.69
N THR A 337 31.00 -19.79 -49.59
CA THR A 337 30.46 -20.53 -50.74
C THR A 337 29.29 -19.76 -51.31
N THR A 338 28.19 -19.57 -50.57
CA THR A 338 26.95 -18.94 -51.09
C THR A 338 26.49 -17.69 -50.33
N ALA A 339 27.22 -17.28 -49.29
CA ALA A 339 26.84 -16.15 -48.46
C ALA A 339 26.90 -14.82 -49.23
N SER A 340 25.91 -13.96 -49.00
CA SER A 340 25.75 -12.67 -49.66
C SER A 340 25.61 -11.53 -48.67
N SER A 341 25.89 -10.31 -49.13
CA SER A 341 25.76 -9.06 -48.36
C SER A 341 26.62 -8.98 -47.10
N ASN A 342 27.78 -9.63 -47.09
CA ASN A 342 28.71 -9.59 -45.96
C ASN A 342 29.79 -8.52 -46.16
N THR A 343 30.16 -7.81 -45.09
CA THR A 343 31.30 -6.90 -45.04
C THR A 343 32.34 -7.43 -44.07
N ALA A 344 33.56 -7.71 -44.52
CA ALA A 344 34.68 -8.09 -43.66
C ALA A 344 35.93 -7.27 -43.93
N VAL A 345 36.45 -6.66 -42.89
CA VAL A 345 37.65 -5.83 -42.95
C VAL A 345 38.61 -6.26 -41.85
N GLY A 346 39.75 -6.81 -42.22
CA GLY A 346 40.77 -7.33 -41.30
C GLY A 346 41.30 -8.70 -41.73
N TYR A 347 42.47 -9.06 -41.21
CA TYR A 347 43.07 -10.37 -41.43
C TYR A 347 42.20 -11.46 -40.77
N ASP A 348 41.87 -12.51 -41.52
CA ASP A 348 41.01 -13.63 -41.12
C ASP A 348 39.59 -13.21 -40.64
N SER A 349 39.14 -11.98 -40.97
CA SER A 349 37.79 -11.52 -40.65
C SER A 349 36.75 -12.35 -41.43
N GLN A 350 35.77 -12.96 -40.74
CA GLN A 350 34.78 -13.87 -41.34
C GLN A 350 35.38 -15.03 -42.14
N LYS A 351 36.55 -15.54 -41.75
CA LYS A 351 37.31 -16.54 -42.51
C LYS A 351 36.51 -17.79 -42.87
N LEU A 352 35.74 -18.34 -41.92
CA LEU A 352 34.99 -19.59 -42.08
C LEU A 352 33.55 -19.41 -42.55
N THR A 353 33.06 -18.17 -42.75
CA THR A 353 31.67 -17.91 -43.15
C THR A 353 31.41 -18.59 -44.48
N SER A 354 30.46 -19.54 -44.51
CA SER A 354 30.14 -20.31 -45.72
C SER A 354 28.80 -19.90 -46.33
N THR A 355 27.75 -19.79 -45.51
CA THR A 355 26.38 -19.45 -45.96
C THR A 355 25.72 -18.29 -45.18
N GLY A 356 26.31 -17.85 -44.06
CA GLY A 356 25.75 -16.79 -43.21
C GLY A 356 25.75 -15.41 -43.87
N THR A 357 24.59 -14.75 -43.96
CA THR A 357 24.38 -13.50 -44.72
C THR A 357 24.27 -12.25 -43.84
N ASN A 358 24.41 -11.07 -44.44
CA ASN A 358 24.22 -9.76 -43.79
C ASN A 358 25.11 -9.52 -42.55
N ASN A 359 26.30 -10.13 -42.51
CA ASN A 359 27.24 -9.96 -41.42
C ASN A 359 28.23 -8.82 -41.70
N THR A 360 28.43 -7.94 -40.72
CA THR A 360 29.45 -6.89 -40.77
C THR A 360 30.54 -7.19 -39.76
N SER A 361 31.79 -7.32 -40.19
CA SER A 361 32.94 -7.62 -39.34
C SER A 361 34.12 -6.71 -39.66
N VAL A 362 34.67 -6.04 -38.66
CA VAL A 362 35.79 -5.11 -38.79
C VAL A 362 36.76 -5.35 -37.64
N GLY A 363 37.91 -5.95 -37.93
CA GLY A 363 38.93 -6.31 -36.95
C GLY A 363 39.68 -7.57 -37.34
N GLN A 364 40.88 -7.74 -36.77
CA GLN A 364 41.61 -8.99 -36.90
C GLN A 364 40.86 -10.10 -36.16
N ASN A 365 40.63 -11.24 -36.83
CA ASN A 365 39.90 -12.41 -36.33
C ASN A 365 38.51 -12.05 -35.78
N SER A 366 37.87 -11.01 -36.31
CA SER A 366 36.46 -10.73 -35.98
C SER A 366 35.57 -11.74 -36.70
N MET A 367 34.73 -12.47 -35.97
CA MET A 367 33.79 -13.45 -36.52
C MET A 367 34.48 -14.56 -37.36
N ASP A 368 35.70 -14.96 -37.02
CA ASP A 368 36.50 -15.88 -37.83
C ASP A 368 35.97 -17.32 -37.84
N ALA A 369 35.23 -17.75 -36.81
CA ALA A 369 34.61 -19.07 -36.74
C ALA A 369 33.19 -19.18 -37.35
N ASN A 370 32.57 -18.07 -37.79
CA ASN A 370 31.17 -18.09 -38.23
C ASN A 370 31.03 -19.01 -39.43
N THR A 371 29.99 -19.84 -39.46
CA THR A 371 29.71 -20.73 -40.59
C THR A 371 28.39 -20.33 -41.24
N THR A 372 27.31 -20.33 -40.47
CA THR A 372 25.94 -20.07 -40.96
C THR A 372 25.21 -18.92 -40.27
N GLY A 373 25.79 -18.31 -39.23
CA GLY A 373 25.16 -17.22 -38.49
C GLY A 373 24.96 -15.97 -39.36
N ALA A 374 23.83 -15.28 -39.18
CA ALA A 374 23.40 -14.16 -40.02
C ALA A 374 23.11 -12.88 -39.22
N SER A 375 23.15 -11.74 -39.91
CA SER A 375 22.79 -10.42 -39.36
C SER A 375 23.60 -10.01 -38.12
N ASN A 376 24.86 -10.44 -38.03
CA ASN A 376 25.74 -10.10 -36.92
C ASN A 376 26.61 -8.88 -37.24
N THR A 377 26.85 -8.03 -36.25
CA THR A 377 27.79 -6.90 -36.32
C THR A 377 28.95 -7.13 -35.36
N ALA A 378 30.19 -7.16 -35.83
CA ALA A 378 31.40 -7.40 -35.05
C ALA A 378 32.47 -6.33 -35.35
N LEU A 379 32.63 -5.35 -34.48
CA LEU A 379 33.62 -4.27 -34.61
C LEU A 379 34.64 -4.36 -33.48
N GLY A 380 35.83 -4.87 -33.77
CA GLY A 380 36.92 -5.05 -32.82
C GLY A 380 37.70 -6.34 -33.08
N SER A 381 38.94 -6.39 -32.60
CA SER A 381 39.75 -7.62 -32.71
C SER A 381 39.15 -8.72 -31.83
N GLY A 382 38.92 -9.90 -32.41
CA GLY A 382 38.33 -11.05 -31.73
C GLY A 382 36.84 -10.90 -31.37
N ALA A 383 36.17 -9.83 -31.79
CA ALA A 383 34.73 -9.66 -31.58
C ALA A 383 33.97 -10.79 -32.29
N LEU A 384 33.07 -11.48 -31.58
CA LEU A 384 32.33 -12.65 -32.08
C LEU A 384 33.22 -13.78 -32.63
N GLY A 385 34.48 -13.89 -32.20
CA GLY A 385 35.45 -14.85 -32.79
C GLY A 385 35.01 -16.31 -32.75
N GLY A 386 34.32 -16.73 -31.68
CA GLY A 386 33.78 -18.09 -31.51
C GLY A 386 32.41 -18.34 -32.12
N ASN A 387 31.78 -17.35 -32.76
CA ASN A 387 30.46 -17.49 -33.37
C ASN A 387 30.50 -18.60 -34.40
N THR A 388 29.65 -19.63 -34.30
CA THR A 388 29.55 -20.67 -35.32
C THR A 388 28.24 -20.56 -36.09
N THR A 389 27.12 -20.41 -35.38
CA THR A 389 25.77 -20.37 -35.97
C THR A 389 24.88 -19.25 -35.42
N ALA A 390 25.36 -18.45 -34.47
CA ALA A 390 24.57 -17.44 -33.80
C ALA A 390 24.23 -16.26 -34.72
N SER A 391 23.06 -15.64 -34.50
CA SER A 391 22.51 -14.60 -35.36
C SER A 391 22.03 -13.38 -34.57
N ASN A 392 21.90 -12.24 -35.25
CA ASN A 392 21.41 -10.96 -34.68
C ASN A 392 22.23 -10.43 -33.49
N ASN A 393 23.52 -10.76 -33.41
CA ASN A 393 24.39 -10.26 -32.35
C ASN A 393 25.10 -8.96 -32.75
N THR A 394 25.19 -8.01 -31.84
CA THR A 394 26.00 -6.79 -31.99
C THR A 394 27.16 -6.84 -31.00
N ALA A 395 28.40 -6.82 -31.49
CA ALA A 395 29.62 -6.90 -30.71
C ALA A 395 30.56 -5.76 -31.11
N VAL A 396 30.75 -4.78 -30.23
CA VAL A 396 31.60 -3.60 -30.46
C VAL A 396 32.61 -3.48 -29.34
N GLY A 397 33.85 -3.85 -29.61
CA GLY A 397 34.93 -3.87 -28.62
C GLY A 397 35.90 -5.03 -28.87
N LYS A 398 37.08 -4.96 -28.26
CA LYS A 398 38.00 -6.09 -28.28
C LYS A 398 37.41 -7.25 -27.47
N ASP A 399 37.39 -8.44 -28.07
CA ASP A 399 36.93 -9.69 -27.45
C ASP A 399 35.47 -9.65 -26.91
N SER A 400 34.63 -8.71 -27.39
CA SER A 400 33.20 -8.70 -27.06
C SER A 400 32.49 -9.89 -27.71
N LEU A 401 31.66 -10.62 -26.95
CA LEU A 401 30.99 -11.87 -27.41
C LEU A 401 31.96 -12.93 -27.97
N LYS A 402 33.20 -12.98 -27.47
CA LYS A 402 34.26 -13.81 -28.04
C LYS A 402 33.92 -15.30 -28.07
N ALA A 403 33.36 -15.85 -26.99
CA ALA A 403 33.11 -17.29 -26.86
C ALA A 403 31.71 -17.72 -27.32
N THR A 404 30.88 -16.78 -27.80
CA THR A 404 29.51 -17.07 -28.21
C THR A 404 29.50 -18.02 -29.38
N THR A 405 28.95 -19.23 -29.22
CA THR A 405 28.80 -20.22 -30.30
C THR A 405 27.40 -20.20 -30.90
N THR A 406 26.35 -20.19 -30.06
CA THR A 406 24.93 -20.29 -30.47
C THR A 406 24.03 -19.14 -30.01
N GLY A 407 24.41 -18.39 -28.96
CA GLY A 407 23.55 -17.37 -28.35
C GLY A 407 23.20 -16.21 -29.28
N HIS A 408 21.92 -15.90 -29.46
CA HIS A 408 21.41 -14.92 -30.43
C HIS A 408 20.84 -13.66 -29.78
N SER A 409 20.69 -12.61 -30.58
CA SER A 409 20.06 -11.34 -30.17
C SER A 409 20.76 -10.63 -29.01
N ASN A 410 22.07 -10.82 -28.84
CA ASN A 410 22.86 -10.17 -27.79
C ASN A 410 23.46 -8.85 -28.29
N THR A 411 23.55 -7.85 -27.40
CA THR A 411 24.23 -6.57 -27.66
C THR A 411 25.37 -6.39 -26.67
N ALA A 412 26.62 -6.39 -27.15
CA ALA A 412 27.83 -6.19 -26.36
C ALA A 412 28.60 -4.98 -26.89
N VAL A 413 28.77 -3.94 -26.07
CA VAL A 413 29.52 -2.72 -26.40
C VAL A 413 30.52 -2.44 -25.28
N GLY A 414 31.80 -2.70 -25.54
CA GLY A 414 32.87 -2.59 -24.57
C GLY A 414 33.88 -3.72 -24.70
N LYS A 415 35.09 -3.51 -24.19
CA LYS A 415 36.10 -4.56 -24.15
C LYS A 415 35.67 -5.66 -23.16
N ASP A 416 35.78 -6.92 -23.60
CA ASP A 416 35.40 -8.13 -22.85
C ASP A 416 33.92 -8.16 -22.38
N ALA A 417 33.02 -7.35 -22.98
CA ALA A 417 31.59 -7.39 -22.70
C ALA A 417 30.98 -8.70 -23.25
N LEU A 418 30.20 -9.42 -22.43
CA LEU A 418 29.62 -10.74 -22.75
C LEU A 418 30.65 -11.76 -23.30
N LYS A 419 31.90 -11.68 -22.86
CA LYS A 419 33.01 -12.46 -23.43
C LYS A 419 32.74 -13.97 -23.48
N GLU A 420 32.25 -14.54 -22.38
CA GLU A 420 32.00 -16.00 -22.26
C GLU A 420 30.54 -16.39 -22.58
N ASN A 421 29.72 -15.47 -23.10
CA ASN A 421 28.28 -15.63 -23.28
C ASN A 421 27.89 -16.70 -24.29
N THR A 422 27.09 -17.68 -23.87
CA THR A 422 26.43 -18.64 -24.78
C THR A 422 24.90 -18.50 -24.82
N ALA A 423 24.35 -17.56 -24.05
CA ALA A 423 22.92 -17.32 -23.85
C ALA A 423 22.32 -16.27 -24.79
N ASN A 424 21.00 -16.06 -24.71
CA ASN A 424 20.23 -15.19 -25.61
C ASN A 424 19.81 -13.87 -24.93
N TYR A 425 19.49 -12.87 -25.77
CA TYR A 425 18.81 -11.62 -25.36
C TYR A 425 19.51 -10.77 -24.29
N ASN A 426 20.83 -10.90 -24.13
CA ASN A 426 21.58 -10.10 -23.17
C ASN A 426 22.07 -8.77 -23.76
N VAL A 427 22.00 -7.71 -22.96
CA VAL A 427 22.56 -6.38 -23.26
C VAL A 427 23.70 -6.08 -22.29
N ALA A 428 24.89 -5.82 -22.79
CA ALA A 428 26.07 -5.47 -22.02
C ALA A 428 26.75 -4.24 -22.63
N VAL A 429 26.73 -3.11 -21.92
CA VAL A 429 27.34 -1.85 -22.35
C VAL A 429 28.31 -1.36 -21.27
N GLY A 430 29.61 -1.55 -21.49
CA GLY A 430 30.66 -1.20 -20.54
C GLY A 430 31.86 -2.15 -20.62
N HIS A 431 32.98 -1.74 -20.05
CA HIS A 431 34.12 -2.63 -19.88
C HIS A 431 33.74 -3.76 -18.90
N GLN A 432 33.93 -5.00 -19.33
CA GLN A 432 33.64 -6.19 -18.54
C GLN A 432 32.19 -6.37 -18.05
N ALA A 433 31.22 -5.71 -18.69
CA ALA A 433 29.81 -5.96 -18.40
C ALA A 433 29.44 -7.40 -18.81
N LEU A 434 28.84 -8.17 -17.90
CA LEU A 434 28.47 -9.59 -18.10
C LEU A 434 29.60 -10.48 -18.63
N THR A 435 30.87 -10.24 -18.24
CA THR A 435 32.02 -10.95 -18.84
C THR A 435 31.94 -12.47 -18.77
N VAL A 436 31.46 -13.04 -17.68
CA VAL A 436 31.44 -14.51 -17.45
C VAL A 436 30.06 -15.14 -17.57
N ASN A 437 29.08 -14.43 -18.15
CA ASN A 437 27.75 -15.00 -18.39
C ASN A 437 27.89 -16.23 -19.26
N THR A 438 27.38 -17.38 -18.83
CA THR A 438 27.44 -18.61 -19.63
C THR A 438 26.07 -18.93 -20.19
N SER A 439 25.03 -19.01 -19.33
CA SER A 439 23.67 -19.42 -19.72
C SER A 439 22.57 -18.46 -19.28
N GLY A 440 22.90 -17.34 -18.61
CA GLY A 440 21.91 -16.38 -18.14
C GLY A 440 21.23 -15.63 -19.30
N GLU A 441 19.91 -15.66 -19.39
CA GLU A 441 19.14 -14.99 -20.45
C GLU A 441 18.52 -13.66 -19.96
N ASP A 442 18.19 -12.79 -20.92
CA ASP A 442 17.42 -11.54 -20.69
C ASP A 442 18.04 -10.57 -19.67
N ASN A 443 19.37 -10.60 -19.50
CA ASN A 443 20.06 -9.69 -18.60
C ASN A 443 20.47 -8.39 -19.30
N THR A 444 20.33 -7.26 -18.60
CA THR A 444 20.79 -5.94 -19.03
C THR A 444 21.84 -5.41 -18.06
N GLY A 445 23.12 -5.35 -18.46
CA GLY A 445 24.20 -4.72 -17.72
C GLY A 445 24.75 -3.48 -18.42
N VAL A 446 24.63 -2.31 -17.81
CA VAL A 446 25.13 -1.03 -18.34
C VAL A 446 26.00 -0.36 -17.30
N GLY A 447 27.31 -0.30 -17.54
CA GLY A 447 28.31 0.22 -16.60
C GLY A 447 29.58 -0.62 -16.61
N ASN A 448 30.64 -0.09 -16.02
CA ASN A 448 31.88 -0.86 -15.84
C ASN A 448 31.63 -2.00 -14.84
N SER A 449 31.92 -3.22 -15.25
CA SER A 449 31.74 -4.45 -14.47
C SER A 449 30.32 -4.72 -13.96
N ALA A 450 29.28 -4.13 -14.57
CA ALA A 450 27.90 -4.46 -14.26
C ALA A 450 27.63 -5.96 -14.54
N LEU A 451 27.10 -6.70 -13.55
CA LEU A 451 26.87 -8.15 -13.64
C LEU A 451 28.11 -8.99 -14.00
N ALA A 452 29.33 -8.52 -13.69
CA ALA A 452 30.56 -9.16 -14.18
C ALA A 452 30.72 -10.65 -13.79
N ALA A 453 30.18 -11.06 -12.62
CA ALA A 453 30.22 -12.43 -12.13
C ALA A 453 29.00 -13.29 -12.50
N ASN A 454 28.02 -12.77 -13.24
CA ASN A 454 26.81 -13.52 -13.58
C ASN A 454 27.20 -14.72 -14.42
N THR A 455 26.81 -15.92 -14.01
CA THR A 455 27.05 -17.16 -14.78
C THR A 455 25.75 -17.68 -15.37
N THR A 456 24.70 -17.78 -14.56
CA THR A 456 23.42 -18.41 -14.93
C THR A 456 22.18 -17.67 -14.42
N GLY A 457 22.33 -16.48 -13.84
CA GLY A 457 21.19 -15.68 -13.41
C GLY A 457 20.46 -15.07 -14.60
N ASP A 458 19.14 -15.08 -14.58
CA ASP A 458 18.27 -14.59 -15.66
C ASP A 458 17.55 -13.30 -15.25
N ASP A 459 17.07 -12.52 -16.23
CA ASP A 459 16.20 -11.35 -16.02
C ASP A 459 16.78 -10.26 -15.09
N ASN A 460 18.10 -10.13 -14.99
CA ASN A 460 18.71 -9.11 -14.14
C ASN A 460 18.93 -7.80 -14.91
N THR A 461 18.56 -6.68 -14.31
CA THR A 461 18.85 -5.33 -14.82
C THR A 461 19.84 -4.64 -13.89
N ALA A 462 21.06 -4.37 -14.34
CA ALA A 462 22.11 -3.66 -13.62
C ALA A 462 22.54 -2.41 -14.41
N MET A 463 22.36 -1.21 -13.84
CA MET A 463 22.77 0.05 -14.44
C MET A 463 23.58 0.88 -13.44
N GLY A 464 24.89 0.96 -13.63
CA GLY A 464 25.82 1.64 -12.73
C GLY A 464 27.18 0.94 -12.69
N ASP A 465 28.21 1.65 -12.23
CA ASP A 465 29.51 1.04 -11.96
C ASP A 465 29.37 0.01 -10.83
N ASN A 466 29.82 -1.21 -11.10
CA ASN A 466 29.80 -2.36 -10.18
C ASN A 466 28.39 -2.73 -9.64
N ALA A 467 27.31 -2.35 -10.32
CA ALA A 467 25.96 -2.82 -9.98
C ALA A 467 25.85 -4.34 -10.20
N LEU A 468 25.34 -5.08 -9.20
CA LEU A 468 25.23 -6.54 -9.22
C LEU A 468 26.54 -7.28 -9.60
N VAL A 469 27.71 -6.70 -9.31
CA VAL A 469 29.00 -7.22 -9.82
C VAL A 469 29.28 -8.67 -9.39
N PHE A 470 28.87 -9.07 -8.18
CA PHE A 470 29.09 -10.41 -7.64
C PHE A 470 27.91 -11.37 -7.83
N ASN A 471 26.86 -10.97 -8.56
CA ASN A 471 25.71 -11.84 -8.81
C ASN A 471 26.16 -13.04 -9.63
N THR A 472 25.99 -14.26 -9.13
CA THR A 472 26.40 -15.48 -9.85
C THR A 472 25.18 -16.18 -10.46
N THR A 473 24.19 -16.47 -9.63
CA THR A 473 22.98 -17.22 -10.03
C THR A 473 21.68 -16.54 -9.61
N GLY A 474 21.73 -15.35 -9.00
CA GLY A 474 20.52 -14.60 -8.64
C GLY A 474 19.78 -14.15 -9.90
N SER A 475 18.45 -14.27 -9.91
CA SER A 475 17.59 -13.90 -11.04
C SER A 475 16.60 -12.81 -10.66
N SER A 476 16.12 -12.10 -11.67
CA SER A 476 15.07 -11.07 -11.58
C SER A 476 15.42 -9.91 -10.64
N ASN A 477 16.71 -9.57 -10.52
CA ASN A 477 17.15 -8.44 -9.71
C ASN A 477 17.27 -7.16 -10.55
N THR A 478 16.86 -6.02 -10.00
CA THR A 478 17.02 -4.70 -10.60
C THR A 478 17.93 -3.85 -9.72
N GLY A 479 19.16 -3.56 -10.16
CA GLY A 479 20.10 -2.66 -9.50
C GLY A 479 20.39 -1.42 -10.35
N LEU A 480 19.91 -0.25 -9.94
CA LEU A 480 20.11 1.02 -10.63
C LEU A 480 20.85 2.00 -9.71
N GLY A 481 22.13 2.23 -9.97
CA GLY A 481 23.02 3.05 -9.14
C GLY A 481 24.40 2.42 -9.00
N SER A 482 25.40 3.24 -8.67
CA SER A 482 26.74 2.71 -8.35
C SER A 482 26.65 1.83 -7.10
N LEU A 483 27.25 0.64 -7.17
CA LEU A 483 27.27 -0.36 -6.10
C LEU A 483 25.89 -0.85 -5.63
N ALA A 484 24.81 -0.60 -6.39
CA ALA A 484 23.50 -1.18 -6.08
C ALA A 484 23.59 -2.71 -6.14
N LEU A 485 23.14 -3.39 -5.08
CA LEU A 485 23.23 -4.86 -4.95
C LEU A 485 24.66 -5.43 -5.14
N TYR A 486 25.69 -4.67 -4.76
CA TYR A 486 27.10 -5.01 -4.99
C TYR A 486 27.49 -6.44 -4.56
N ALA A 487 27.14 -6.84 -3.35
CA ALA A 487 27.50 -8.14 -2.78
C ALA A 487 26.52 -9.28 -3.12
N ASN A 488 25.47 -9.04 -3.92
CA ASN A 488 24.45 -10.06 -4.19
C ASN A 488 25.08 -11.22 -4.93
N THR A 489 24.94 -12.44 -4.40
CA THR A 489 25.46 -13.65 -5.05
C THR A 489 24.33 -14.50 -5.62
N THR A 490 23.36 -14.87 -4.78
CA THR A 490 22.25 -15.77 -5.15
C THR A 490 20.88 -15.21 -4.83
N GLY A 491 20.78 -14.00 -4.24
CA GLY A 491 19.50 -13.38 -3.93
C GLY A 491 18.69 -13.08 -5.19
N THR A 492 17.36 -13.16 -5.08
CA THR A 492 16.41 -13.06 -6.21
C THR A 492 15.32 -12.02 -5.96
N ASN A 493 14.74 -11.49 -7.04
CA ASN A 493 13.61 -10.54 -6.98
C ASN A 493 13.89 -9.29 -6.12
N ASN A 494 15.14 -8.82 -6.08
CA ASN A 494 15.48 -7.61 -5.35
C ASN A 494 15.45 -6.38 -6.28
N VAL A 495 14.89 -5.27 -5.81
CA VAL A 495 14.92 -3.98 -6.47
C VAL A 495 15.76 -3.04 -5.64
N ALA A 496 16.82 -2.46 -6.19
CA ALA A 496 17.72 -1.52 -5.55
C ALA A 496 17.96 -0.33 -6.47
N VAL A 497 17.45 0.85 -6.11
CA VAL A 497 17.52 2.08 -6.90
C VAL A 497 18.09 3.19 -6.04
N GLY A 498 19.35 3.56 -6.29
CA GLY A 498 20.13 4.50 -5.49
C GLY A 498 21.58 4.04 -5.33
N ALA A 499 22.49 4.98 -5.06
CA ALA A 499 23.88 4.63 -4.75
C ALA A 499 23.95 3.85 -3.43
N ASN A 500 24.66 2.71 -3.45
CA ASN A 500 24.77 1.77 -2.31
C ASN A 500 23.42 1.25 -1.78
N ALA A 501 22.36 1.25 -2.60
CA ALA A 501 21.11 0.62 -2.21
C ALA A 501 21.32 -0.89 -2.13
N LEU A 502 21.02 -1.49 -0.96
CA LEU A 502 21.06 -2.94 -0.74
C LEU A 502 22.44 -3.59 -1.07
N ASP A 503 23.54 -2.88 -0.85
CA ASP A 503 24.88 -3.25 -1.32
C ASP A 503 25.52 -4.41 -0.53
N ALA A 504 25.22 -4.60 0.75
CA ALA A 504 25.70 -5.74 1.54
C ALA A 504 24.86 -7.03 1.39
N ASN A 505 23.82 -7.02 0.56
CA ASN A 505 22.95 -8.19 0.36
C ASN A 505 23.72 -9.33 -0.27
N THR A 506 23.84 -10.48 0.41
CA THR A 506 24.54 -11.65 -0.13
C THR A 506 23.58 -12.65 -0.75
N THR A 507 22.49 -12.97 -0.04
CA THR A 507 21.56 -14.06 -0.42
C THR A 507 20.09 -13.72 -0.17
N ALA A 508 19.76 -12.53 0.32
CA ALA A 508 18.37 -12.19 0.60
C ALA A 508 17.58 -11.93 -0.69
N SER A 509 16.27 -12.18 -0.63
CA SER A 509 15.34 -12.10 -1.75
C SER A 509 14.11 -11.24 -1.42
N ASN A 510 13.47 -10.75 -2.48
CA ASN A 510 12.22 -9.99 -2.44
C ASN A 510 12.32 -8.68 -1.64
N ASN A 511 13.48 -8.01 -1.67
CA ASN A 511 13.66 -6.71 -1.04
C ASN A 511 13.51 -5.57 -2.05
N THR A 512 12.86 -4.48 -1.65
CA THR A 512 12.75 -3.24 -2.44
C THR A 512 13.45 -2.10 -1.70
N ALA A 513 14.54 -1.58 -2.22
CA ALA A 513 15.31 -0.45 -1.73
C ALA A 513 15.27 0.70 -2.74
N LEU A 514 14.60 1.79 -2.42
CA LEU A 514 14.49 2.99 -3.25
C LEU A 514 15.02 4.21 -2.47
N GLY A 515 16.22 4.65 -2.80
CA GLY A 515 16.94 5.72 -2.11
C GLY A 515 18.41 5.39 -1.92
N ALA A 516 19.26 6.41 -1.84
CA ALA A 516 20.66 6.21 -1.48
C ALA A 516 20.73 5.68 -0.03
N LEU A 517 21.63 4.70 0.20
CA LEU A 517 21.84 4.04 1.49
C LEU A 517 20.63 3.26 2.06
N ALA A 518 19.56 3.07 1.28
CA ALA A 518 18.42 2.26 1.69
C ALA A 518 18.86 0.78 1.80
N LEU A 519 18.56 0.13 2.93
CA LEU A 519 18.92 -1.28 3.22
C LEU A 519 20.41 -1.65 3.05
N THR A 520 21.34 -0.69 3.19
CA THR A 520 22.77 -0.92 2.92
C THR A 520 23.38 -2.08 3.74
N SER A 521 22.95 -2.28 4.99
CA SER A 521 23.50 -3.35 5.85
C SER A 521 22.83 -4.73 5.70
N ASN A 522 21.82 -4.87 4.83
CA ASN A 522 20.97 -6.07 4.79
C ASN A 522 21.67 -7.23 4.13
N THR A 523 22.07 -8.25 4.91
CA THR A 523 22.78 -9.43 4.42
C THR A 523 21.83 -10.56 4.02
N THR A 524 20.84 -10.86 4.87
CA THR A 524 19.95 -12.04 4.71
C THR A 524 18.46 -11.76 4.99
N GLY A 525 18.10 -10.55 5.42
CA GLY A 525 16.71 -10.16 5.68
C GLY A 525 15.88 -10.11 4.40
N ASN A 526 14.76 -10.84 4.37
CA ASN A 526 13.89 -10.97 3.20
C ASN A 526 12.62 -10.12 3.32
N PHE A 527 11.99 -9.83 2.18
CA PHE A 527 10.67 -9.18 2.12
C PHE A 527 10.63 -7.77 2.74
N ASN A 528 11.76 -7.04 2.74
CA ASN A 528 11.80 -5.67 3.24
C ASN A 528 11.50 -4.66 2.13
N VAL A 529 10.76 -3.61 2.47
CA VAL A 529 10.52 -2.45 1.60
C VAL A 529 11.11 -1.22 2.29
N ALA A 530 12.11 -0.59 1.70
CA ALA A 530 12.75 0.63 2.15
C ALA A 530 12.68 1.69 1.05
N ALA A 531 11.92 2.75 1.27
CA ALA A 531 11.76 3.84 0.31
C ALA A 531 12.03 5.18 0.99
N GLY A 532 13.22 5.74 0.75
CA GLY A 532 13.71 6.97 1.39
C GLY A 532 15.23 6.94 1.56
N TYR A 533 15.82 8.11 1.75
CA TYR A 533 17.23 8.20 2.13
C TYR A 533 17.45 7.52 3.49
N SER A 534 18.39 6.57 3.55
CA SER A 534 18.75 5.80 4.76
C SER A 534 17.59 5.04 5.44
N ALA A 535 16.51 4.74 4.72
CA ALA A 535 15.45 3.88 5.24
C ALA A 535 16.01 2.46 5.48
N LEU A 536 15.75 1.87 6.66
CA LEU A 536 16.26 0.53 7.05
C LEU A 536 17.79 0.36 6.91
N ASN A 537 18.58 1.43 7.07
CA ASN A 537 20.03 1.44 6.83
C ASN A 537 20.78 0.33 7.61
N ALA A 538 20.50 0.20 8.91
CA ALA A 538 21.20 -0.74 9.79
C ALA A 538 20.67 -2.18 9.76
N ASN A 539 19.66 -2.49 8.93
CA ASN A 539 19.00 -3.79 8.95
C ASN A 539 19.94 -4.86 8.45
N THR A 540 20.30 -5.84 9.29
CA THR A 540 21.19 -6.95 8.90
C THR A 540 20.40 -8.19 8.53
N THR A 541 19.48 -8.62 9.39
CA THR A 541 18.72 -9.87 9.24
C THR A 541 17.21 -9.71 9.41
N GLY A 542 16.74 -8.53 9.83
CA GLY A 542 15.31 -8.28 10.00
C GLY A 542 14.54 -8.47 8.69
N ALA A 543 13.34 -9.05 8.77
CA ALA A 543 12.52 -9.43 7.64
C ALA A 543 11.10 -8.86 7.72
N LYS A 544 10.47 -8.71 6.55
CA LYS A 544 9.07 -8.24 6.41
C LYS A 544 8.84 -6.84 7.00
N ASN A 545 9.86 -5.97 6.95
CA ASN A 545 9.73 -4.59 7.39
C ASN A 545 9.36 -3.67 6.23
N ILE A 546 8.47 -2.71 6.47
CA ILE A 546 8.13 -1.63 5.54
C ILE A 546 8.62 -0.33 6.17
N ALA A 547 9.48 0.41 5.47
CA ALA A 547 10.03 1.69 5.87
C ALA A 547 9.89 2.68 4.71
N VAL A 548 8.99 3.64 4.83
CA VAL A 548 8.71 4.64 3.78
C VAL A 548 8.84 6.03 4.38
N GLY A 549 9.91 6.73 4.02
CA GLY A 549 10.29 8.02 4.60
C GLY A 549 11.79 8.12 4.80
N MET A 550 12.30 9.35 4.89
CA MET A 550 13.70 9.57 5.28
C MET A 550 13.93 9.03 6.70
N SER A 551 14.96 8.20 6.86
CA SER A 551 15.36 7.60 8.14
C SER A 551 14.27 6.78 8.86
N ALA A 552 13.24 6.31 8.14
CA ALA A 552 12.27 5.37 8.70
C ALA A 552 12.98 4.04 9.02
N LEU A 553 12.81 3.52 10.25
CA LEU A 553 13.48 2.31 10.75
C LEU A 553 15.01 2.31 10.59
N GLU A 554 15.67 3.47 10.63
CA GLU A 554 17.11 3.59 10.34
C GLU A 554 17.99 2.67 11.19
N SER A 555 17.68 2.54 12.49
CA SER A 555 18.47 1.76 13.46
C SER A 555 18.04 0.30 13.60
N ASN A 556 17.09 -0.18 12.79
CA ASN A 556 16.61 -1.56 12.87
C ASN A 556 17.72 -2.51 12.50
N THR A 557 18.09 -3.45 13.38
CA THR A 557 19.17 -4.42 13.10
C THR A 557 18.59 -5.79 12.75
N THR A 558 17.77 -6.34 13.64
CA THR A 558 17.24 -7.71 13.52
C THR A 558 15.74 -7.82 13.71
N ALA A 559 15.02 -6.71 13.88
CA ALA A 559 13.59 -6.77 14.16
C ALA A 559 12.77 -7.05 12.89
N ASP A 560 11.65 -7.77 13.08
CA ASP A 560 10.77 -8.23 11.99
C ASP A 560 9.36 -7.62 12.09
N ASN A 561 8.67 -7.60 10.94
CA ASN A 561 7.25 -7.26 10.80
C ASN A 561 6.88 -5.84 11.28
N ASN A 562 7.78 -4.87 11.12
CA ASN A 562 7.47 -3.47 11.42
C ASN A 562 6.98 -2.72 10.19
N THR A 563 6.02 -1.82 10.36
CA THR A 563 5.56 -0.87 9.34
C THR A 563 5.82 0.53 9.83
N ALA A 564 6.72 1.27 9.18
CA ALA A 564 7.08 2.65 9.46
C ALA A 564 6.83 3.51 8.21
N VAL A 565 5.91 4.46 8.29
CA VAL A 565 5.56 5.35 7.18
C VAL A 565 5.56 6.79 7.68
N GLY A 566 6.60 7.54 7.34
CA GLY A 566 6.82 8.91 7.79
C GLY A 566 8.30 9.22 8.02
N HIS A 567 8.65 10.50 8.05
CA HIS A 567 9.98 10.95 8.45
C HIS A 567 10.26 10.53 9.90
N ASN A 568 11.42 9.89 10.14
CA ASN A 568 11.85 9.38 11.45
C ASN A 568 10.88 8.41 12.14
N SER A 569 9.93 7.81 11.43
CA SER A 569 9.04 6.81 12.01
C SER A 569 9.85 5.58 12.44
N LEU A 570 9.73 5.15 13.70
CA LEU A 570 10.52 4.06 14.30
C LEU A 570 12.06 4.23 14.18
N LEU A 571 12.55 5.48 14.21
CA LEU A 571 13.96 5.83 13.95
C LEU A 571 14.98 4.98 14.74
N THR A 572 14.77 4.83 16.04
CA THR A 572 15.71 4.16 16.97
C THR A 572 15.37 2.69 17.26
N ASN A 573 14.38 2.11 16.56
CA ASN A 573 13.96 0.72 16.77
C ASN A 573 15.07 -0.23 16.38
N THR A 574 15.57 -1.01 17.33
CA THR A 574 16.65 -1.97 17.10
C THR A 574 16.11 -3.39 16.98
N THR A 575 15.31 -3.83 17.95
CA THR A 575 14.79 -5.20 18.05
C THR A 575 13.27 -5.30 18.30
N GLY A 576 12.57 -4.17 18.46
CA GLY A 576 11.11 -4.16 18.63
C GLY A 576 10.39 -4.68 17.39
N THR A 577 9.47 -5.63 17.54
CA THR A 577 8.79 -6.31 16.41
C THR A 577 7.31 -6.02 16.38
N GLN A 578 6.69 -6.19 15.21
CA GLN A 578 5.23 -6.05 15.02
C GLN A 578 4.69 -4.66 15.36
N ASN A 579 5.50 -3.61 15.16
CA ASN A 579 5.07 -2.23 15.35
C ASN A 579 4.48 -1.65 14.05
N VAL A 580 3.40 -0.89 14.17
CA VAL A 580 2.81 -0.10 13.08
C VAL A 580 2.94 1.37 13.47
N ALA A 581 3.67 2.16 12.70
CA ALA A 581 3.97 3.57 12.95
C ALA A 581 3.71 4.35 11.65
N VAL A 582 2.70 5.23 11.67
CA VAL A 582 2.29 6.00 10.49
C VAL A 582 2.10 7.46 10.88
N GLY A 583 2.98 8.32 10.38
CA GLY A 583 3.10 9.73 10.75
C GLY A 583 4.56 10.11 10.99
N ALA A 584 4.86 11.41 10.91
CA ALA A 584 6.20 11.91 11.25
C ALA A 584 6.47 11.75 12.76
N ASN A 585 7.69 11.33 13.11
CA ASN A 585 8.15 11.14 14.49
C ASN A 585 7.17 10.26 15.30
N THR A 586 6.72 9.14 14.71
CA THR A 586 5.90 8.14 15.40
C THR A 586 6.79 7.05 15.94
N LEU A 587 6.66 6.70 17.23
CA LEU A 587 7.50 5.69 17.87
C LEU A 587 9.01 5.92 17.64
N ASP A 588 9.46 7.16 17.51
CA ASP A 588 10.84 7.47 17.09
C ASP A 588 11.88 7.11 18.13
N ASP A 589 11.54 7.16 19.42
CA ASP A 589 12.39 6.70 20.53
C ASP A 589 12.20 5.22 20.91
N ASN A 590 11.37 4.47 20.17
CA ASN A 590 11.17 3.05 20.43
C ASN A 590 12.39 2.23 20.10
N THR A 591 13.02 1.65 21.12
CA THR A 591 14.23 0.83 20.99
C THR A 591 13.89 -0.66 20.89
N THR A 592 13.12 -1.20 21.84
CA THR A 592 12.80 -2.63 21.95
C THR A 592 11.31 -2.95 22.13
N GLY A 593 10.46 -1.94 22.32
CA GLY A 593 9.02 -2.13 22.48
C GLY A 593 8.40 -2.77 21.24
N GLY A 594 7.47 -3.72 21.43
CA GLY A 594 6.83 -4.45 20.33
C GLY A 594 5.31 -4.41 20.39
N GLN A 595 4.67 -4.81 19.28
CA GLN A 595 3.21 -4.86 19.14
C GLN A 595 2.50 -3.52 19.38
N ASN A 596 3.16 -2.41 19.09
CA ASN A 596 2.58 -1.07 19.20
C ASN A 596 1.93 -0.63 17.89
N THR A 597 0.79 0.06 17.96
CA THR A 597 0.13 0.70 16.82
C THR A 597 0.05 2.21 17.08
N ALA A 598 0.76 3.01 16.29
CA ALA A 598 0.82 4.46 16.35
C ALA A 598 0.41 5.07 14.99
N LEU A 599 -0.66 5.86 14.98
CA LEU A 599 -1.17 6.55 13.79
C LEU A 599 -1.46 8.02 14.10
N GLY A 600 -0.66 8.92 13.54
CA GLY A 600 -0.72 10.36 13.79
C GLY A 600 0.65 10.93 14.11
N THR A 601 0.90 12.21 13.84
CA THR A 601 2.21 12.83 14.16
C THR A 601 2.46 12.79 15.67
N GLN A 602 3.66 12.38 16.09
CA GLN A 602 4.08 12.26 17.50
C GLN A 602 3.29 11.23 18.34
N ALA A 603 2.45 10.39 17.73
CA ALA A 603 1.81 9.29 18.47
C ALA A 603 2.88 8.32 19.00
N LEU A 604 2.86 8.06 20.31
CA LEU A 604 3.85 7.23 21.02
C LEU A 604 5.32 7.69 20.82
N GLY A 605 5.59 8.99 20.64
CA GLY A 605 6.92 9.52 20.34
C GLY A 605 8.01 9.07 21.32
N ASP A 606 7.78 9.28 22.62
CA ASP A 606 8.78 9.01 23.68
C ASP A 606 8.82 7.53 24.13
N ASN A 607 8.16 6.62 23.41
CA ASN A 607 8.02 5.23 23.83
C ASN A 607 9.30 4.44 23.66
N THR A 608 10.05 4.21 24.74
CA THR A 608 11.35 3.53 24.68
C THR A 608 11.24 2.01 24.59
N THR A 609 10.50 1.39 25.52
CA THR A 609 10.46 -0.08 25.66
C THR A 609 9.05 -0.65 25.87
N ALA A 610 8.03 0.20 25.94
CA ALA A 610 6.68 -0.26 26.22
C ALA A 610 6.09 -1.05 25.03
N SER A 611 5.18 -1.98 25.34
CA SER A 611 4.63 -2.91 24.34
C SER A 611 3.10 -2.96 24.40
N SER A 612 2.49 -3.41 23.30
CA SER A 612 1.05 -3.62 23.17
C SER A 612 0.21 -2.34 23.34
N ASN A 613 0.72 -1.17 22.94
CA ASN A 613 -0.01 0.09 22.98
C ASN A 613 -0.72 0.39 21.65
N THR A 614 -1.90 0.98 21.70
CA THR A 614 -2.61 1.55 20.54
C THR A 614 -2.76 3.05 20.74
N ALA A 615 -2.20 3.86 19.85
CA ALA A 615 -2.26 5.32 19.85
C ALA A 615 -2.71 5.82 18.47
N ILE A 616 -3.89 6.43 18.39
CA ILE A 616 -4.47 6.93 17.14
C ILE A 616 -4.90 8.38 17.36
N GLY A 617 -4.15 9.33 16.79
CA GLY A 617 -4.36 10.76 16.96
C GLY A 617 -3.05 11.53 16.96
N PHE A 618 -3.14 12.85 16.81
CA PHE A 618 -2.00 13.72 17.07
C PHE A 618 -1.63 13.62 18.56
N ASP A 619 -0.36 13.30 18.83
CA ASP A 619 0.21 13.27 20.19
C ASP A 619 -0.51 12.31 21.17
N ALA A 620 -1.21 11.30 20.66
CA ALA A 620 -1.81 10.27 21.51
C ALA A 620 -0.68 9.44 22.16
N LEU A 621 -0.72 9.27 23.49
CA LEU A 621 0.35 8.62 24.27
C LEU A 621 1.75 9.23 24.06
N GLY A 622 1.85 10.53 23.74
CA GLY A 622 3.10 11.20 23.37
C GLY A 622 4.27 10.99 24.37
N ALA A 623 4.01 11.12 25.67
CA ALA A 623 5.02 11.01 26.73
C ALA A 623 5.23 9.57 27.28
N ASN A 624 4.61 8.55 26.67
CA ASN A 624 4.59 7.19 27.21
C ASN A 624 5.91 6.46 27.02
N THR A 625 6.75 6.42 28.04
CA THR A 625 8.07 5.77 28.01
C THR A 625 8.01 4.24 28.19
N THR A 626 7.36 3.75 29.26
CA THR A 626 7.32 2.31 29.60
C THR A 626 5.91 1.74 29.86
N GLY A 627 4.87 2.59 29.90
CA GLY A 627 3.48 2.16 30.10
C GLY A 627 2.99 1.24 28.99
N SER A 628 2.56 0.02 29.32
CA SER A 628 2.17 -1.01 28.35
C SER A 628 0.67 -1.30 28.38
N ARG A 629 0.13 -1.85 27.29
CA ARG A 629 -1.30 -2.21 27.13
C ARG A 629 -2.27 -1.04 27.24
N ASN A 630 -1.85 0.14 26.82
CA ASN A 630 -2.69 1.34 26.75
C ASN A 630 -3.42 1.43 25.40
N THR A 631 -4.67 1.89 25.39
CA THR A 631 -5.43 2.25 24.19
C THR A 631 -5.79 3.73 24.27
N ALA A 632 -5.30 4.53 23.32
CA ALA A 632 -5.54 5.97 23.21
C ALA A 632 -6.03 6.30 21.79
N ILE A 633 -7.27 6.73 21.64
CA ILE A 633 -7.90 7.05 20.35
C ILE A 633 -8.53 8.44 20.45
N GLY A 634 -7.89 9.43 19.84
CA GLY A 634 -8.22 10.84 19.93
C GLY A 634 -6.95 11.69 19.93
N ALA A 635 -7.05 12.95 19.48
CA ALA A 635 -5.92 13.87 19.65
C ALA A 635 -5.70 14.13 21.14
N GLN A 636 -4.44 14.03 21.58
CA GLN A 636 -4.02 14.20 22.98
C GLN A 636 -4.76 13.27 23.96
N ALA A 637 -5.23 12.11 23.49
CA ALA A 637 -5.73 11.08 24.40
C ALA A 637 -4.53 10.45 25.14
N LEU A 638 -4.59 10.45 26.47
CA LEU A 638 -3.58 9.82 27.34
C LEU A 638 -2.14 10.31 27.11
N ASP A 639 -1.96 11.57 26.68
CA ASP A 639 -0.70 12.14 26.20
C ASP A 639 0.37 12.31 27.28
N ALA A 640 -0.01 12.53 28.54
CA ALA A 640 0.94 12.67 29.66
C ALA A 640 1.34 11.34 30.34
N ASN A 641 0.87 10.19 29.88
CA ASN A 641 1.14 8.90 30.53
C ASN A 641 2.62 8.54 30.42
N THR A 642 3.25 8.06 31.49
CA THR A 642 4.70 7.77 31.49
C THR A 642 5.02 6.28 31.65
N THR A 643 4.74 5.68 32.81
CA THR A 643 5.26 4.34 33.16
C THR A 643 4.22 3.26 33.46
N GLU A 644 3.04 3.65 33.95
CA GLU A 644 1.95 2.72 34.31
C GLU A 644 1.02 2.48 33.11
N GLY A 645 0.31 1.35 33.10
CA GLY A 645 -0.34 0.80 31.91
C GLY A 645 -1.82 0.43 32.07
N GLN A 646 -2.35 -0.26 31.06
CA GLN A 646 -3.72 -0.79 31.03
C GLN A 646 -4.84 0.26 31.07
N ASN A 647 -4.59 1.46 30.54
CA ASN A 647 -5.60 2.50 30.40
C ASN A 647 -6.29 2.44 29.02
N THR A 648 -7.58 2.72 28.97
CA THR A 648 -8.36 2.91 27.74
C THR A 648 -8.89 4.34 27.71
N ALA A 649 -8.51 5.12 26.71
CA ALA A 649 -8.87 6.52 26.50
C ALA A 649 -9.38 6.68 25.05
N VAL A 650 -10.66 7.00 24.89
CA VAL A 650 -11.30 7.18 23.58
C VAL A 650 -12.09 8.49 23.58
N GLY A 651 -11.58 9.49 22.87
CA GLY A 651 -12.10 10.85 22.84
C GLY A 651 -10.99 11.90 22.84
N TYR A 652 -11.31 13.12 22.40
CA TYR A 652 -10.38 14.24 22.48
C TYR A 652 -10.04 14.53 23.95
N GLN A 653 -8.74 14.61 24.25
CA GLN A 653 -8.20 14.86 25.60
C GLN A 653 -8.70 13.92 26.71
N SER A 654 -9.23 12.75 26.35
CA SER A 654 -9.58 11.73 27.34
C SER A 654 -8.34 11.27 28.09
N LEU A 655 -8.39 11.27 29.42
CA LEU A 655 -7.26 10.95 30.31
C LEU A 655 -5.97 11.79 30.12
N SER A 656 -6.06 13.00 29.56
CA SER A 656 -4.87 13.78 29.15
C SER A 656 -3.86 14.05 30.29
N SER A 657 -4.31 14.28 31.53
CA SER A 657 -3.40 14.55 32.66
C SER A 657 -2.82 13.30 33.34
N ASN A 658 -3.11 12.09 32.84
CA ASN A 658 -2.74 10.85 33.52
C ASN A 658 -1.25 10.60 33.41
N THR A 659 -0.52 10.66 34.53
CA THR A 659 0.93 10.46 34.56
C THR A 659 1.29 9.02 34.93
N THR A 660 0.70 8.50 36.01
CA THR A 660 0.98 7.15 36.55
C THR A 660 -0.29 6.38 36.97
N GLY A 661 -1.49 6.88 36.67
CA GLY A 661 -2.71 6.10 36.90
C GLY A 661 -2.79 4.90 35.96
N SER A 662 -3.34 3.78 36.44
CA SER A 662 -3.51 2.52 35.70
C SER A 662 -4.93 1.97 35.81
N LEU A 663 -5.30 1.09 34.88
CA LEU A 663 -6.60 0.41 34.85
C LEU A 663 -7.81 1.37 34.74
N ASN A 664 -7.61 2.56 34.15
CA ASN A 664 -8.69 3.51 33.91
C ASN A 664 -9.31 3.33 32.53
N THR A 665 -10.63 3.43 32.43
CA THR A 665 -11.40 3.45 31.17
C THR A 665 -12.09 4.80 31.04
N ALA A 666 -11.75 5.59 30.03
CA ALA A 666 -12.39 6.85 29.70
C ALA A 666 -12.85 6.84 28.24
N VAL A 667 -14.16 7.01 28.03
CA VAL A 667 -14.78 7.04 26.71
C VAL A 667 -15.70 8.25 26.63
N GLY A 668 -15.26 9.29 25.94
CA GLY A 668 -15.93 10.58 25.86
C GLY A 668 -14.93 11.72 25.70
N ASP A 669 -15.43 12.85 25.20
CA ASP A 669 -14.70 14.12 25.21
C ASP A 669 -14.41 14.54 26.66
N GLU A 670 -13.14 14.77 26.97
CA GLU A 670 -12.64 15.18 28.29
C GLU A 670 -13.01 14.24 29.47
N ALA A 671 -13.36 12.98 29.18
CA ALA A 671 -13.58 11.98 30.22
C ALA A 671 -12.28 11.71 31.01
N LEU A 672 -12.35 11.77 32.36
CA LEU A 672 -11.20 11.67 33.27
C LEU A 672 -10.05 12.68 33.01
N PHE A 673 -10.34 13.84 32.42
CA PHE A 673 -9.32 14.81 31.96
C PHE A 673 -8.22 15.13 32.99
N ASN A 674 -8.58 15.42 34.25
CA ASN A 674 -7.63 15.79 35.31
C ASN A 674 -7.05 14.60 36.10
N ASN A 675 -7.29 13.36 35.68
CA ASN A 675 -6.76 12.20 36.39
C ASN A 675 -5.25 12.22 36.36
N THR A 676 -4.59 12.23 37.52
CA THR A 676 -3.11 12.25 37.57
C THR A 676 -2.54 10.89 37.92
N THR A 677 -3.01 10.30 39.03
CA THR A 677 -2.49 9.04 39.58
C THR A 677 -3.57 8.05 39.99
N ALA A 678 -4.86 8.37 39.82
CA ALA A 678 -5.93 7.48 40.28
C ALA A 678 -6.04 6.22 39.42
N GLN A 679 -6.62 5.17 39.99
CA GLN A 679 -6.69 3.83 39.38
C GLN A 679 -8.11 3.26 39.38
N ASN A 680 -8.35 2.28 38.51
CA ASN A 680 -9.61 1.52 38.43
C ASN A 680 -10.87 2.38 38.21
N ASN A 681 -10.76 3.53 37.55
CA ASN A 681 -11.93 4.36 37.26
C ASN A 681 -12.53 4.01 35.89
N THR A 682 -13.86 3.99 35.81
CA THR A 682 -14.61 3.87 34.55
C THR A 682 -15.42 5.14 34.33
N ALA A 683 -15.13 5.90 33.28
CA ALA A 683 -15.86 7.09 32.84
C ALA A 683 -16.34 6.92 31.40
N ILE A 684 -17.65 6.92 31.21
CA ILE A 684 -18.27 6.79 29.89
C ILE A 684 -19.28 7.93 29.73
N GLY A 685 -18.93 8.93 28.92
CA GLY A 685 -19.72 10.14 28.72
C GLY A 685 -18.84 11.38 28.62
N ASN A 686 -19.34 12.43 27.98
CA ASN A 686 -18.69 13.75 28.00
C ASN A 686 -18.65 14.28 29.44
N ASP A 687 -17.46 14.73 29.86
CA ASP A 687 -17.11 15.25 31.19
C ASP A 687 -17.33 14.26 32.35
N ALA A 688 -17.48 12.95 32.08
CA ALA A 688 -17.59 11.96 33.15
C ALA A 688 -16.27 11.92 33.95
N LEU A 689 -16.35 12.07 35.28
CA LEU A 689 -15.19 12.15 36.19
C LEU A 689 -14.15 13.22 35.81
N TYR A 690 -14.56 14.32 35.17
CA TYR A 690 -13.67 15.37 34.66
C TYR A 690 -12.63 15.88 35.68
N ALA A 691 -13.05 16.20 36.91
CA ALA A 691 -12.19 16.80 37.94
C ALA A 691 -11.41 15.77 38.77
N ASN A 692 -11.56 14.46 38.50
CA ASN A 692 -10.97 13.42 39.36
C ASN A 692 -9.45 13.45 39.25
N THR A 693 -8.74 13.73 40.33
CA THR A 693 -7.28 13.77 40.36
C THR A 693 -6.67 12.49 40.92
N THR A 694 -7.21 11.99 42.03
CA THR A 694 -6.65 10.85 42.80
C THR A 694 -7.71 9.85 43.30
N GLY A 695 -9.01 10.09 43.07
CA GLY A 695 -10.07 9.18 43.50
C GLY A 695 -10.09 7.89 42.68
N SER A 696 -9.90 6.74 43.34
CA SER A 696 -9.88 5.41 42.70
C SER A 696 -11.21 4.66 42.83
N ASP A 697 -11.40 3.64 41.99
CA ASP A 697 -12.53 2.70 42.04
C ASP A 697 -13.91 3.38 41.85
N ASN A 698 -13.97 4.44 41.02
CA ASN A 698 -15.22 5.12 40.67
C ASN A 698 -15.77 4.63 39.32
N THR A 699 -17.09 4.46 39.22
CA THR A 699 -17.80 4.15 37.96
C THR A 699 -18.77 5.29 37.63
N ALA A 700 -18.57 5.97 36.52
CA ALA A 700 -19.37 7.08 36.02
C ALA A 700 -19.83 6.80 34.58
N VAL A 701 -21.13 6.60 34.39
CA VAL A 701 -21.72 6.31 33.07
C VAL A 701 -22.85 7.31 32.81
N GLY A 702 -22.60 8.28 31.94
CA GLY A 702 -23.50 9.38 31.62
C GLY A 702 -22.75 10.70 31.47
N ARG A 703 -23.35 11.64 30.73
CA ARG A 703 -22.83 13.01 30.64
C ARG A 703 -22.79 13.65 32.04
N GLN A 704 -21.63 14.20 32.42
CA GLN A 704 -21.40 14.83 33.72
C GLN A 704 -21.68 13.93 34.94
N ALA A 705 -21.56 12.61 34.80
CA ALA A 705 -21.60 11.72 35.95
C ALA A 705 -20.30 11.88 36.77
N LEU A 706 -20.39 12.11 38.08
CA LEU A 706 -19.23 12.31 38.98
C LEU A 706 -18.24 13.43 38.55
N ASP A 707 -18.67 14.43 37.78
CA ASP A 707 -17.76 15.41 37.16
C ASP A 707 -16.96 16.30 38.12
N ALA A 708 -17.49 16.62 39.31
CA ALA A 708 -16.77 17.46 40.30
C ALA A 708 -15.97 16.67 41.36
N VAL A 709 -15.90 15.34 41.26
CA VAL A 709 -15.14 14.51 42.20
C VAL A 709 -13.65 14.74 42.03
N THR A 710 -12.89 14.90 43.11
CA THR A 710 -11.43 15.13 43.04
C THR A 710 -10.62 13.99 43.65
N THR A 711 -10.99 13.52 44.85
CA THR A 711 -10.14 12.60 45.64
C THR A 711 -10.86 11.36 46.19
N ASN A 712 -12.18 11.32 46.08
CA ASN A 712 -13.03 10.36 46.76
C ASN A 712 -13.31 9.12 45.88
N SER A 713 -13.49 7.97 46.55
CA SER A 713 -13.45 6.63 45.95
C SER A 713 -14.74 5.84 46.14
N PHE A 714 -14.84 4.72 45.41
CA PHE A 714 -15.91 3.72 45.54
C PHE A 714 -17.31 4.25 45.22
N ASN A 715 -17.41 5.26 44.36
CA ASN A 715 -18.70 5.80 43.92
C ASN A 715 -19.15 5.17 42.59
N THR A 716 -20.42 4.81 42.49
CA THR A 716 -21.06 4.36 41.24
C THR A 716 -22.15 5.37 40.86
N ALA A 717 -22.04 6.03 39.71
CA ALA A 717 -23.08 6.88 39.15
C ALA A 717 -23.40 6.45 37.71
N VAL A 718 -24.66 6.07 37.48
CA VAL A 718 -25.17 5.65 36.18
C VAL A 718 -26.40 6.50 35.84
N GLY A 719 -26.23 7.47 34.95
CA GLY A 719 -27.25 8.46 34.58
C GLY A 719 -26.64 9.82 34.26
N SER A 720 -27.33 10.62 33.46
CA SER A 720 -26.93 12.02 33.23
C SER A 720 -26.96 12.78 34.56
N ALA A 721 -25.88 13.51 34.85
CA ALA A 721 -25.72 14.33 36.06
C ALA A 721 -25.91 13.56 37.39
N ALA A 722 -25.77 12.23 37.39
CA ALA A 722 -25.78 11.47 38.63
C ALA A 722 -24.51 11.81 39.44
N LEU A 723 -24.68 12.13 40.73
CA LEU A 723 -23.58 12.41 41.66
C LEU A 723 -22.65 13.60 41.30
N THR A 724 -23.11 14.60 40.55
CA THR A 724 -22.26 15.72 40.06
C THR A 724 -21.50 16.45 41.16
N ALA A 725 -22.09 16.68 42.34
CA ALA A 725 -21.46 17.46 43.42
C ALA A 725 -20.66 16.63 44.44
N ALA A 726 -20.47 15.32 44.22
CA ALA A 726 -20.02 14.37 45.24
C ALA A 726 -18.60 14.59 45.75
N THR A 727 -18.48 14.91 47.04
CA THR A 727 -17.23 14.88 47.82
C THR A 727 -17.17 13.72 48.82
N GLY A 728 -18.26 12.95 49.00
CA GLY A 728 -18.30 11.72 49.81
C GLY A 728 -17.95 10.44 49.02
N ALA A 729 -17.67 9.36 49.75
CA ALA A 729 -17.28 8.05 49.22
C ALA A 729 -18.36 6.97 49.42
N GLY A 730 -18.32 5.91 48.61
CA GLY A 730 -19.19 4.74 48.78
C GLY A 730 -20.65 4.94 48.35
N ASN A 731 -20.95 5.93 47.50
CA ASN A 731 -22.31 6.19 47.04
C ASN A 731 -22.66 5.40 45.77
N THR A 732 -23.89 4.93 45.67
CA THR A 732 -24.47 4.31 44.46
C THR A 732 -25.66 5.14 43.98
N ALA A 733 -25.55 5.76 42.82
CA ALA A 733 -26.62 6.49 42.15
C ALA A 733 -26.92 5.89 40.78
N VAL A 734 -28.14 5.42 40.57
CA VAL A 734 -28.60 4.86 39.30
C VAL A 734 -29.89 5.55 38.89
N GLY A 735 -29.80 6.45 37.90
CA GLY A 735 -30.89 7.31 37.45
C GLY A 735 -30.40 8.72 37.15
N ALA A 736 -31.10 9.44 36.26
CA ALA A 736 -30.81 10.85 36.02
C ALA A 736 -31.10 11.68 37.28
N ASP A 737 -30.20 12.60 37.61
CA ASP A 737 -30.22 13.47 38.79
C ASP A 737 -30.27 12.73 40.15
N ALA A 738 -29.97 11.42 40.19
CA ALA A 738 -29.87 10.70 41.45
C ALA A 738 -28.67 11.23 42.26
N LEU A 739 -28.91 11.60 43.53
CA LEU A 739 -27.88 12.18 44.42
C LEU A 739 -27.16 13.42 43.82
N LEU A 740 -27.86 14.22 43.01
CA LEU A 740 -27.30 15.39 42.30
C LEU A 740 -26.50 16.35 43.22
N ASN A 741 -27.09 16.76 44.35
CA ASN A 741 -26.50 17.76 45.26
C ASN A 741 -25.65 17.14 46.38
N ASN A 742 -25.36 15.85 46.30
CA ASN A 742 -24.61 15.12 47.31
C ASN A 742 -23.22 15.74 47.45
N THR A 743 -22.90 16.39 48.56
CA THR A 743 -21.57 16.95 48.80
C THR A 743 -20.78 15.97 49.66
N SER A 744 -20.73 16.13 50.99
CA SER A 744 -19.93 15.28 51.87
C SER A 744 -20.58 13.95 52.27
N ALA A 745 -21.79 13.70 51.81
CA ALA A 745 -22.55 12.50 52.13
C ALA A 745 -21.96 11.22 51.48
N GLY A 746 -21.82 10.15 52.27
CA GLY A 746 -21.25 8.87 51.87
C GLY A 746 -22.14 7.68 52.24
N ASN A 747 -21.87 6.54 51.61
CA ASN A 747 -22.58 5.27 51.80
C ASN A 747 -24.09 5.31 51.51
N ASN A 748 -24.52 6.14 50.55
CA ASN A 748 -25.93 6.22 50.13
C ASN A 748 -26.21 5.36 48.90
N VAL A 749 -27.41 4.76 48.83
CA VAL A 749 -27.93 4.03 47.67
C VAL A 749 -29.16 4.77 47.15
N ALA A 750 -29.12 5.25 45.92
CA ALA A 750 -30.19 5.98 45.24
C ALA A 750 -30.45 5.36 43.87
N VAL A 751 -31.61 4.71 43.69
CA VAL A 751 -31.97 4.00 42.45
C VAL A 751 -33.33 4.49 41.95
N GLY A 752 -33.33 5.29 40.90
CA GLY A 752 -34.52 5.90 40.29
C GLY A 752 -34.27 7.35 39.87
N TYR A 753 -35.20 7.91 39.09
CA TYR A 753 -35.16 9.32 38.69
C TYR A 753 -35.32 10.24 39.91
N ARG A 754 -34.41 11.21 40.05
CA ARG A 754 -34.38 12.20 41.16
C ARG A 754 -34.43 11.60 42.56
N THR A 755 -33.95 10.37 42.72
CA THR A 755 -33.82 9.74 44.03
C THR A 755 -32.79 10.45 44.88
N LEU A 756 -33.16 10.78 46.12
CA LEU A 756 -32.25 11.37 47.10
C LEU A 756 -31.53 12.64 46.56
N ARG A 757 -32.18 13.38 45.66
CA ARG A 757 -31.57 14.44 44.83
C ARG A 757 -30.96 15.57 45.65
N ALA A 758 -31.67 16.01 46.70
CA ALA A 758 -31.27 17.17 47.50
C ALA A 758 -30.26 16.83 48.62
N ASN A 759 -29.84 15.57 48.75
CA ASN A 759 -28.98 15.16 49.86
C ASN A 759 -27.67 15.92 49.80
N THR A 760 -27.20 16.44 50.92
CA THR A 760 -25.92 17.16 51.00
C THR A 760 -24.96 16.43 51.95
N THR A 761 -25.44 16.09 53.15
CA THR A 761 -24.61 15.48 54.21
C THR A 761 -25.19 14.20 54.84
N GLY A 762 -26.38 13.76 54.42
CA GLY A 762 -27.01 12.55 54.93
C GLY A 762 -26.26 11.26 54.56
N LEU A 763 -26.12 10.35 55.52
CA LEU A 763 -25.33 9.12 55.44
C LEU A 763 -26.20 7.86 55.57
N TYR A 764 -25.76 6.77 54.93
CA TYR A 764 -26.35 5.43 55.06
C TYR A 764 -27.83 5.36 54.66
N ASN A 765 -28.25 6.19 53.69
CA ASN A 765 -29.61 6.19 53.20
C ASN A 765 -29.79 5.23 52.02
N VAL A 766 -30.93 4.52 52.00
CA VAL A 766 -31.36 3.66 50.89
C VAL A 766 -32.65 4.22 50.31
N ALA A 767 -32.60 4.75 49.10
CA ALA A 767 -33.72 5.29 48.33
C ALA A 767 -33.89 4.51 47.01
N ILE A 768 -35.02 3.84 46.83
CA ILE A 768 -35.31 3.04 45.63
C ILE A 768 -36.72 3.37 45.13
N GLY A 769 -36.83 3.93 43.93
CA GLY A 769 -38.08 4.35 43.30
C GLY A 769 -38.08 5.83 42.93
N THR A 770 -38.83 6.23 41.92
CA THR A 770 -38.90 7.64 41.48
C THR A 770 -39.28 8.57 42.63
N GLU A 771 -38.50 9.65 42.80
CA GLU A 771 -38.72 10.71 43.81
C GLU A 771 -38.68 10.23 45.29
N ALA A 772 -38.16 9.01 45.55
CA ALA A 772 -37.92 8.57 46.92
C ALA A 772 -36.86 9.45 47.59
N LEU A 773 -37.17 10.00 48.77
CA LEU A 773 -36.34 10.95 49.52
C LEU A 773 -35.85 12.17 48.72
N GLU A 774 -36.62 12.66 47.74
CA GLU A 774 -36.16 13.72 46.82
C GLU A 774 -35.65 14.99 47.54
N THR A 775 -36.33 15.42 48.60
CA THR A 775 -36.03 16.67 49.33
C THR A 775 -35.09 16.50 50.52
N CYS A 776 -34.64 15.28 50.81
CA CYS A 776 -33.76 14.97 51.94
C CYS A 776 -32.44 15.70 51.80
N THR A 777 -32.04 16.46 52.83
CA THR A 777 -30.78 17.23 52.83
C THR A 777 -29.74 16.65 53.78
N THR A 778 -30.15 16.20 54.97
CA THR A 778 -29.23 15.80 56.05
C THR A 778 -29.62 14.52 56.81
N SER A 779 -30.71 13.84 56.43
CA SER A 779 -31.20 12.68 57.19
C SER A 779 -30.24 11.48 57.10
N ASN A 780 -30.18 10.67 58.16
CA ASN A 780 -29.32 9.50 58.23
C ASN A 780 -30.12 8.21 58.46
N ASN A 781 -29.58 7.07 58.00
CA ASN A 781 -30.12 5.73 58.20
C ASN A 781 -31.57 5.57 57.70
N MET A 782 -31.89 6.21 56.58
CA MET A 782 -33.22 6.15 55.98
C MET A 782 -33.37 4.92 55.09
N VAL A 783 -34.55 4.31 55.08
CA VAL A 783 -34.94 3.31 54.08
C VAL A 783 -36.23 3.80 53.42
N ALA A 784 -36.19 4.12 52.13
CA ALA A 784 -37.31 4.57 51.33
C ALA A 784 -37.41 3.72 50.06
N VAL A 785 -38.40 2.83 49.98
CA VAL A 785 -38.59 1.92 48.86
C VAL A 785 -40.00 2.05 48.32
N GLY A 786 -40.16 2.68 47.17
CA GLY A 786 -41.45 2.95 46.53
C GLY A 786 -41.49 4.29 45.80
N PHE A 787 -42.55 4.50 45.03
CA PHE A 787 -42.83 5.81 44.43
C PHE A 787 -43.11 6.82 45.54
N ARG A 788 -42.32 7.91 45.61
CA ARG A 788 -42.49 9.01 46.58
C ARG A 788 -42.49 8.59 48.05
N ALA A 789 -41.82 7.49 48.38
CA ALA A 789 -41.58 7.15 49.78
C ALA A 789 -40.68 8.23 50.42
N LEU A 790 -41.14 8.85 51.52
CA LEU A 790 -40.42 9.93 52.22
C LEU A 790 -40.05 11.14 51.33
N GLU A 791 -40.87 11.50 50.33
CA GLU A 791 -40.60 12.58 49.35
C GLU A 791 -40.23 13.92 50.02
N GLU A 792 -41.02 14.37 51.00
CA GLU A 792 -40.88 15.67 51.68
C GLU A 792 -39.95 15.64 52.92
N ASN A 793 -39.26 14.52 53.16
CA ASN A 793 -38.34 14.42 54.30
C ASN A 793 -37.12 15.31 54.09
N THR A 794 -36.91 16.29 54.96
CA THR A 794 -35.78 17.22 54.89
C THR A 794 -34.64 16.84 55.84
N SER A 795 -34.97 16.43 57.08
CA SER A 795 -33.98 16.11 58.14
C SER A 795 -34.38 14.99 59.12
N GLY A 796 -35.60 14.44 58.99
CA GLY A 796 -36.09 13.38 59.88
C GLY A 796 -35.35 12.06 59.66
N SER A 797 -34.60 11.58 60.65
CA SER A 797 -33.69 10.44 60.52
C SER A 797 -34.25 9.10 60.99
N SER A 798 -33.63 8.00 60.55
CA SER A 798 -33.95 6.62 60.97
C SER A 798 -35.39 6.19 60.69
N ASN A 799 -35.99 6.68 59.60
CA ASN A 799 -37.31 6.25 59.14
C ASN A 799 -37.20 5.10 58.13
N THR A 800 -38.11 4.13 58.22
CA THR A 800 -38.28 3.04 57.25
C THR A 800 -39.63 3.21 56.55
N ALA A 801 -39.65 3.52 55.27
CA ALA A 801 -40.83 3.61 54.42
C ALA A 801 -40.72 2.61 53.27
N VAL A 802 -41.64 1.64 53.20
CA VAL A 802 -41.69 0.63 52.14
C VAL A 802 -43.10 0.56 51.58
N GLY A 803 -43.31 1.09 50.38
CA GLY A 803 -44.61 1.24 49.74
C GLY A 803 -44.75 2.58 49.01
N GLY A 804 -45.73 2.70 48.11
CA GLY A 804 -46.03 3.98 47.46
C GLY A 804 -46.62 4.97 48.47
N PHE A 805 -46.12 6.20 48.48
CA PHE A 805 -46.56 7.28 49.39
C PHE A 805 -46.48 6.90 50.88
N ALA A 806 -45.56 5.99 51.25
CA ALA A 806 -45.30 5.72 52.66
C ALA A 806 -44.49 6.89 53.24
N LEU A 807 -45.00 7.51 54.32
CA LEU A 807 -44.36 8.63 55.00
C LEU A 807 -44.02 9.83 54.09
N ASP A 808 -44.80 10.08 53.03
CA ASP A 808 -44.48 11.08 52.00
C ASP A 808 -44.39 12.52 52.53
N ASP A 809 -45.29 12.95 53.43
CA ASP A 809 -45.24 14.30 54.03
C ASP A 809 -44.23 14.43 55.20
N ASN A 810 -43.43 13.40 55.50
CA ASN A 810 -42.57 13.41 56.70
C ASN A 810 -41.35 14.29 56.63
N THR A 811 -41.53 15.57 56.92
CA THR A 811 -40.48 16.59 56.97
C THR A 811 -39.34 16.32 57.97
N THR A 812 -39.64 16.11 59.27
CA THR A 812 -38.63 16.09 60.35
C THR A 812 -38.85 14.98 61.38
N GLY A 813 -39.94 14.23 61.28
CA GLY A 813 -40.23 13.10 62.18
C GLY A 813 -39.17 12.00 62.05
N PHE A 814 -38.85 11.34 63.16
CA PHE A 814 -37.78 10.34 63.25
C PHE A 814 -38.25 9.03 63.88
N TYR A 815 -37.52 7.94 63.59
CA TYR A 815 -37.84 6.57 64.05
C TYR A 815 -39.23 6.05 63.64
N ASN A 816 -39.79 6.52 62.53
CA ASN A 816 -41.05 6.00 62.01
C ASN A 816 -40.83 4.79 61.09
N VAL A 817 -41.68 3.78 61.22
CA VAL A 817 -41.70 2.57 60.38
C VAL A 817 -43.06 2.53 59.68
N GLY A 818 -43.09 2.79 58.38
CA GLY A 818 -44.24 2.64 57.51
C GLY A 818 -44.01 1.54 56.48
N VAL A 819 -44.76 0.45 56.56
CA VAL A 819 -44.71 -0.65 55.58
C VAL A 819 -46.10 -0.87 54.98
N GLY A 820 -46.23 -0.52 53.70
CA GLY A 820 -47.39 -0.63 52.83
C GLY A 820 -47.79 0.71 52.19
N THR A 821 -48.88 0.74 51.44
CA THR A 821 -49.29 1.93 50.67
C THR A 821 -49.99 2.96 51.55
N GLU A 822 -49.61 4.23 51.40
CA GLU A 822 -50.20 5.40 52.09
C GLU A 822 -50.28 5.22 53.62
N VAL A 823 -49.23 4.64 54.19
CA VAL A 823 -49.07 4.53 55.65
C VAL A 823 -48.34 5.76 56.17
N LEU A 824 -48.83 6.34 57.28
CA LEU A 824 -48.26 7.57 57.86
C LEU A 824 -48.09 8.72 56.84
N SER A 825 -48.94 8.78 55.81
CA SER A 825 -48.77 9.70 54.67
C SER A 825 -48.81 11.17 55.09
N ALA A 826 -49.71 11.56 56.00
CA ALA A 826 -49.78 12.95 56.48
C ALA A 826 -48.74 13.30 57.57
N ASN A 827 -47.84 12.39 57.95
CA ASN A 827 -47.01 12.55 59.14
C ASN A 827 -45.91 13.56 58.89
N THR A 828 -46.05 14.80 59.35
CA THR A 828 -45.05 15.86 59.16
C THR A 828 -43.90 15.79 60.16
N THR A 829 -44.20 15.62 61.45
CA THR A 829 -43.23 15.74 62.56
C THR A 829 -43.34 14.64 63.61
N GLY A 830 -44.35 13.76 63.50
CA GLY A 830 -44.56 12.68 64.47
C GLY A 830 -43.39 11.70 64.50
N VAL A 831 -43.12 11.13 65.69
CA VAL A 831 -41.94 10.30 65.96
C VAL A 831 -42.33 8.92 66.51
N GLN A 832 -41.47 7.93 66.25
CA GLN A 832 -41.58 6.58 66.82
C GLN A 832 -42.91 5.86 66.48
N ASN A 833 -43.51 6.16 65.33
CA ASN A 833 -44.73 5.49 64.89
C ASN A 833 -44.42 4.24 64.07
N THR A 834 -45.14 3.15 64.32
CA THR A 834 -45.07 1.90 63.54
C THR A 834 -46.40 1.68 62.84
N ALA A 835 -46.42 1.63 61.51
CA ALA A 835 -47.60 1.42 60.68
C ALA A 835 -47.33 0.28 59.69
N LEU A 836 -48.10 -0.81 59.79
CA LEU A 836 -48.00 -1.98 58.92
C LEU A 836 -49.35 -2.33 58.28
N GLY A 837 -49.46 -2.17 56.95
CA GLY A 837 -50.66 -2.49 56.18
C GLY A 837 -51.02 -1.39 55.17
N THR A 838 -52.29 -1.09 54.96
CA THR A 838 -52.72 -0.05 54.00
C THR A 838 -53.52 1.02 54.72
N PHE A 839 -53.19 2.29 54.47
CA PHE A 839 -53.80 3.45 55.13
C PHE A 839 -53.68 3.43 56.67
N VAL A 840 -52.66 2.76 57.21
CA VAL A 840 -52.46 2.71 58.66
C VAL A 840 -51.84 4.02 59.12
N LEU A 841 -52.42 4.64 60.16
CA LEU A 841 -51.98 5.94 60.67
C LEU A 841 -51.88 7.05 59.59
N SER A 842 -52.63 6.94 58.50
CA SER A 842 -52.52 7.85 57.34
C SER A 842 -52.81 9.31 57.69
N GLY A 843 -53.73 9.57 58.63
CA GLY A 843 -54.04 10.92 59.12
C GLY A 843 -53.09 11.46 60.19
N ASN A 844 -52.06 10.71 60.60
CA ASN A 844 -51.10 11.16 61.61
C ASN A 844 -50.36 12.37 61.08
N THR A 845 -50.39 13.49 61.80
CA THR A 845 -49.66 14.70 61.43
C THR A 845 -48.45 14.93 62.34
N THR A 846 -48.64 14.87 63.66
CA THR A 846 -47.61 15.17 64.66
C THR A 846 -47.64 14.19 65.85
N ALA A 847 -48.38 13.10 65.74
CA ALA A 847 -48.61 12.16 66.83
C ALA A 847 -47.43 11.20 67.00
N ASN A 848 -47.14 10.83 68.24
CA ASN A 848 -45.94 10.07 68.61
C ASN A 848 -46.28 8.70 69.20
N ASN A 849 -45.36 7.74 69.05
CA ASN A 849 -45.41 6.42 69.69
C ASN A 849 -46.66 5.60 69.36
N ASN A 850 -47.22 5.75 68.16
CA ASN A 850 -48.39 4.97 67.76
C ASN A 850 -47.99 3.70 67.01
N THR A 851 -48.59 2.58 67.37
CA THR A 851 -48.45 1.29 66.67
C THR A 851 -49.78 0.94 66.01
N GLY A 852 -49.81 0.89 64.67
CA GLY A 852 -50.93 0.44 63.87
C GLY A 852 -50.54 -0.79 63.03
N VAL A 853 -51.38 -1.83 63.05
CA VAL A 853 -51.21 -3.04 62.23
C VAL A 853 -52.56 -3.48 61.68
N GLY A 854 -52.72 -3.48 60.34
CA GLY A 854 -53.94 -3.92 59.67
C GLY A 854 -54.37 -3.02 58.50
N PHE A 855 -55.66 -3.02 58.17
CA PHE A 855 -56.24 -2.08 57.21
C PHE A 855 -56.89 -0.92 57.95
N LYS A 856 -56.48 0.32 57.67
CA LYS A 856 -57.03 1.54 58.31
C LYS A 856 -56.98 1.51 59.85
N ALA A 857 -56.01 0.81 60.43
CA ALA A 857 -55.76 0.86 61.87
C ALA A 857 -55.28 2.27 62.24
N SER A 858 -55.95 2.92 63.19
CA SER A 858 -55.68 4.30 63.63
C SER A 858 -55.68 5.32 62.47
N PHE A 859 -56.53 5.11 61.46
CA PHE A 859 -56.53 5.88 60.20
C PHE A 859 -56.64 7.40 60.39
N ALA A 860 -57.56 7.87 61.24
CA ALA A 860 -57.84 9.30 61.44
C ALA A 860 -57.00 9.95 62.55
N ASN A 861 -56.05 9.23 63.16
CA ASN A 861 -55.31 9.74 64.31
C ASN A 861 -54.38 10.87 63.87
N THR A 862 -54.62 12.11 64.28
CA THR A 862 -53.84 13.27 63.86
C THR A 862 -52.76 13.65 64.87
N THR A 863 -53.08 13.60 66.17
CA THR A 863 -52.20 14.07 67.27
C THR A 863 -52.20 13.14 68.49
N GLY A 864 -53.05 12.12 68.52
CA GLY A 864 -53.15 11.19 69.66
C GLY A 864 -51.91 10.30 69.80
N ILE A 865 -51.30 10.32 70.99
CA ILE A 865 -50.00 9.69 71.26
C ILE A 865 -50.15 8.31 71.93
N ASN A 866 -49.14 7.45 71.84
CA ASN A 866 -49.07 6.16 72.57
C ASN A 866 -50.22 5.19 72.26
N ASN A 867 -50.86 5.26 71.10
CA ASN A 867 -51.95 4.36 70.74
C ASN A 867 -51.42 3.06 70.12
N THR A 868 -52.00 1.93 70.51
CA THR A 868 -51.77 0.61 69.90
C THR A 868 -53.05 0.12 69.24
N ALA A 869 -53.06 -0.04 67.92
CA ALA A 869 -54.19 -0.48 67.11
C ALA A 869 -53.79 -1.72 66.29
N VAL A 870 -54.27 -2.89 66.68
CA VAL A 870 -53.97 -4.16 66.00
C VAL A 870 -55.27 -4.80 65.53
N GLY A 871 -55.50 -4.78 64.22
CA GLY A 871 -56.73 -5.28 63.59
C GLY A 871 -57.26 -4.32 62.53
N SER A 872 -58.11 -4.84 61.63
CA SER A 872 -58.78 -3.99 60.64
C SER A 872 -59.76 -3.04 61.34
N LEU A 873 -59.64 -1.74 61.03
CA LEU A 873 -60.48 -0.65 61.56
C LEU A 873 -60.39 -0.46 63.09
N ALA A 874 -59.34 -0.99 63.73
CA ALA A 874 -59.04 -0.69 65.13
C ALA A 874 -58.65 0.79 65.28
N LEU A 875 -59.26 1.51 66.22
CA LEU A 875 -59.07 2.96 66.41
C LEU A 875 -59.28 3.82 65.14
N GLN A 876 -60.05 3.35 64.16
CA GLN A 876 -60.12 3.98 62.84
C GLN A 876 -60.42 5.48 62.87
N LEU A 877 -61.37 5.91 63.71
CA LEU A 877 -61.84 7.29 63.80
C LEU A 877 -61.27 8.07 65.00
N ALA A 878 -60.29 7.50 65.72
CA ALA A 878 -59.60 8.22 66.79
C ALA A 878 -58.79 9.37 66.19
N THR A 879 -58.86 10.57 66.77
CA THR A 879 -58.17 11.78 66.23
C THR A 879 -57.10 12.31 67.18
N THR A 880 -57.43 12.49 68.46
CA THR A 880 -56.58 13.18 69.45
C THR A 880 -56.36 12.38 70.74
N GLY A 881 -57.16 11.35 71.00
CA GLY A 881 -57.06 10.52 72.21
C GLY A 881 -55.75 9.74 72.27
N GLY A 882 -55.11 9.68 73.44
CA GLY A 882 -53.83 9.02 73.64
C GLY A 882 -53.87 7.79 74.55
N ALA A 883 -52.81 6.98 74.51
CA ALA A 883 -52.62 5.78 75.33
C ALA A 883 -53.75 4.73 75.19
N ASN A 884 -54.40 4.68 74.03
CA ASN A 884 -55.46 3.70 73.77
C ASN A 884 -54.89 2.40 73.19
N THR A 885 -55.33 1.25 73.70
CA THR A 885 -54.97 -0.08 73.20
C THR A 885 -56.19 -0.76 72.60
N ALA A 886 -56.27 -0.85 71.27
CA ALA A 886 -57.29 -1.54 70.51
C ALA A 886 -56.72 -2.80 69.84
N VAL A 887 -57.24 -3.97 70.20
CA VAL A 887 -56.85 -5.25 69.60
C VAL A 887 -58.08 -6.02 69.17
N GLY A 888 -58.31 -6.12 67.86
CA GLY A 888 -59.48 -6.78 67.26
C GLY A 888 -60.09 -5.98 66.10
N PHE A 889 -61.03 -6.60 65.36
CA PHE A 889 -61.81 -5.90 64.35
C PHE A 889 -62.70 -4.85 65.02
N HIS A 890 -62.58 -3.59 64.60
CA HIS A 890 -63.39 -2.48 65.12
C HIS A 890 -63.25 -2.20 66.63
N ALA A 891 -62.19 -2.68 67.29
CA ALA A 891 -61.93 -2.27 68.66
C ALA A 891 -61.70 -0.75 68.71
N LEU A 892 -62.47 -0.03 69.55
CA LEU A 892 -62.46 1.44 69.64
C LEU A 892 -62.65 2.16 68.28
N GLY A 893 -63.40 1.57 67.34
CA GLY A 893 -63.30 1.92 65.91
C GLY A 893 -64.36 2.86 65.32
N ASN A 894 -65.57 2.96 65.87
CA ASN A 894 -66.75 3.49 65.14
C ASN A 894 -67.16 4.91 65.53
N ALA A 895 -66.60 5.48 66.60
CA ALA A 895 -66.87 6.85 67.02
C ALA A 895 -65.58 7.66 67.18
N ILE A 896 -65.68 9.00 67.19
CA ILE A 896 -64.51 9.88 67.32
C ILE A 896 -63.93 9.73 68.73
N VAL A 897 -62.89 8.91 68.86
CA VAL A 897 -62.18 8.72 70.14
C VAL A 897 -61.26 9.94 70.38
N THR A 898 -61.72 10.90 71.17
CA THR A 898 -60.88 11.89 71.88
C THR A 898 -60.49 11.41 73.27
N GLY A 899 -61.15 10.35 73.77
CA GLY A 899 -60.84 9.70 75.04
C GLY A 899 -59.46 9.06 75.07
N SER A 900 -58.84 9.04 76.25
CA SER A 900 -57.49 8.53 76.50
C SER A 900 -57.47 7.36 77.48
N ASN A 901 -56.40 6.57 77.46
CA ASN A 901 -56.18 5.41 78.34
C ASN A 901 -57.22 4.29 78.20
N ASN A 902 -57.85 4.14 77.03
CA ASN A 902 -58.86 3.09 76.82
C ASN A 902 -58.23 1.81 76.27
N THR A 903 -58.53 0.68 76.90
CA THR A 903 -58.14 -0.66 76.45
C THR A 903 -59.36 -1.39 75.90
N GLY A 904 -59.44 -1.56 74.58
CA GLY A 904 -60.44 -2.39 73.89
C GLY A 904 -59.80 -3.65 73.32
N VAL A 905 -60.07 -4.81 73.91
CA VAL A 905 -59.52 -6.09 73.43
C VAL A 905 -60.66 -7.05 73.10
N GLY A 906 -60.87 -7.31 71.81
CA GLY A 906 -61.97 -8.12 71.27
C GLY A 906 -62.61 -7.50 70.03
N ILE A 907 -63.47 -8.26 69.35
CA ILE A 907 -64.27 -7.73 68.24
C ILE A 907 -65.26 -6.71 68.82
N GLU A 908 -65.24 -5.49 68.29
CA GLU A 908 -66.10 -4.36 68.72
C GLU A 908 -66.01 -4.02 70.22
N ALA A 909 -64.89 -4.34 70.87
CA ALA A 909 -64.66 -3.91 72.24
C ALA A 909 -64.53 -2.38 72.28
N ALA A 910 -65.29 -1.73 73.17
CA ALA A 910 -65.33 -0.28 73.34
C ALA A 910 -65.62 0.50 72.04
N ARG A 911 -66.37 -0.11 71.10
CA ARG A 911 -66.50 0.38 69.71
C ARG A 911 -66.93 1.85 69.60
N ASP A 912 -67.90 2.28 70.41
CA ASP A 912 -68.53 3.60 70.27
C ASP A 912 -67.99 4.64 71.28
N VAL A 913 -66.84 4.37 71.92
CA VAL A 913 -66.20 5.33 72.83
C VAL A 913 -65.86 6.60 72.07
N THR A 914 -66.29 7.75 72.60
CA THR A 914 -66.03 9.07 72.04
C THR A 914 -65.03 9.82 72.92
N SER A 915 -65.45 10.27 74.10
CA SER A 915 -64.61 11.09 75.00
C SER A 915 -64.32 10.45 76.35
N GLY A 916 -64.82 9.24 76.58
CA GLY A 916 -64.58 8.48 77.81
C GLY A 916 -63.10 8.14 78.00
N ASN A 917 -62.59 8.31 79.23
CA ASN A 917 -61.20 8.01 79.58
C ASN A 917 -61.08 6.77 80.47
N ASP A 918 -59.90 6.15 80.51
CA ASP A 918 -59.53 5.12 81.49
C ASP A 918 -60.43 3.87 81.48
N ASN A 919 -61.04 3.55 80.33
CA ASN A 919 -61.93 2.38 80.23
C ASN A 919 -61.17 1.12 79.82
N THR A 920 -61.36 0.03 80.55
CA THR A 920 -60.81 -1.29 80.21
C THR A 920 -61.94 -2.23 79.81
N CYS A 921 -62.09 -2.45 78.50
CA CYS A 921 -63.09 -3.29 77.86
C CYS A 921 -62.44 -4.51 77.22
N VAL A 922 -62.61 -5.69 77.83
CA VAL A 922 -61.95 -6.91 77.37
C VAL A 922 -62.99 -8.01 77.16
N GLY A 923 -63.21 -8.40 75.91
CA GLY A 923 -64.23 -9.34 75.48
C GLY A 923 -64.94 -8.88 74.19
N LYS A 924 -65.58 -9.81 73.47
CA LYS A 924 -66.40 -9.46 72.31
C LYS A 924 -67.54 -8.51 72.75
N SER A 925 -67.64 -7.36 72.07
CA SER A 925 -68.62 -6.31 72.31
C SER A 925 -68.68 -5.80 73.76
N ALA A 926 -67.60 -6.00 74.54
CA ALA A 926 -67.49 -5.43 75.88
C ALA A 926 -67.43 -3.90 75.78
N GLY A 927 -68.32 -3.19 76.47
CA GLY A 927 -68.41 -1.73 76.42
C GLY A 927 -68.73 -1.17 75.03
N GLU A 928 -69.33 -1.94 74.13
CA GLU A 928 -69.66 -1.47 72.77
C GLU A 928 -70.44 -0.14 72.74
N PRO A 929 -71.54 0.06 73.51
CA PRO A 929 -72.31 1.31 73.49
C PRO A 929 -71.74 2.41 74.39
N LEU A 930 -70.58 2.19 75.02
CA LEU A 930 -69.94 3.17 75.89
C LEU A 930 -69.47 4.35 75.05
N THR A 931 -69.94 5.56 75.36
CA THR A 931 -69.63 6.80 74.62
C THR A 931 -68.73 7.74 75.44
N THR A 932 -69.25 8.35 76.50
CA THR A 932 -68.55 9.41 77.27
C THR A 932 -68.16 9.00 78.69
N GLY A 933 -68.60 7.81 79.13
CA GLY A 933 -68.29 7.28 80.46
C GLY A 933 -66.81 6.99 80.66
N SER A 934 -66.30 7.21 81.88
CA SER A 934 -64.87 7.09 82.21
C SER A 934 -64.60 6.11 83.36
N ASN A 935 -63.37 5.60 83.47
CA ASN A 935 -62.90 4.72 84.54
C ASN A 935 -63.75 3.45 84.71
N ASN A 936 -64.23 2.88 83.60
CA ASN A 936 -65.02 1.64 83.64
C ASN A 936 -64.16 0.41 83.36
N LEU A 937 -64.30 -0.63 84.19
CA LEU A 937 -63.73 -1.96 83.97
C LEU A 937 -64.84 -2.92 83.51
N LEU A 938 -64.87 -3.23 82.21
CA LEU A 938 -65.86 -4.08 81.56
C LEU A 938 -65.20 -5.35 81.03
N LEU A 939 -65.28 -6.42 81.80
CA LEU A 939 -64.54 -7.67 81.52
C LEU A 939 -65.51 -8.81 81.21
N GLY A 940 -65.50 -9.30 79.96
CA GLY A 940 -66.30 -10.43 79.47
C GLY A 940 -67.20 -10.10 78.28
N HIS A 941 -67.78 -11.14 77.66
CA HIS A 941 -68.69 -11.00 76.52
C HIS A 941 -69.92 -10.13 76.88
N ASP A 942 -70.18 -9.09 76.09
CA ASP A 942 -71.28 -8.12 76.28
C ASP A 942 -71.30 -7.40 77.66
N ALA A 943 -70.16 -7.31 78.37
CA ALA A 943 -70.10 -6.55 79.61
C ALA A 943 -70.44 -5.07 79.37
N GLY A 944 -71.36 -4.50 80.16
CA GLY A 944 -71.83 -3.11 80.01
C GLY A 944 -72.88 -2.89 78.92
N ARG A 945 -73.44 -3.94 78.29
CA ARG A 945 -74.60 -3.83 77.38
C ARG A 945 -75.92 -4.05 78.13
N GLY A 946 -77.06 -3.80 77.47
CA GLY A 946 -78.41 -3.98 78.06
C GLY A 946 -78.66 -5.36 78.71
N ASN A 947 -77.94 -6.40 78.28
CA ASN A 947 -78.01 -7.76 78.86
C ASN A 947 -76.96 -8.03 79.95
N SER A 948 -76.34 -7.01 80.55
CA SER A 948 -75.38 -7.17 81.65
C SER A 948 -75.99 -6.83 83.03
N PRO A 949 -75.36 -7.24 84.16
CA PRO A 949 -75.91 -7.02 85.50
C PRO A 949 -76.05 -5.55 85.89
N SER A 950 -75.26 -4.67 85.27
CA SER A 950 -75.33 -3.21 85.41
C SER A 950 -76.44 -2.57 84.57
N GLY A 951 -77.00 -3.29 83.59
CA GLY A 951 -77.69 -2.66 82.47
C GLY A 951 -76.69 -2.04 81.47
N GLU A 952 -77.22 -1.29 80.50
CA GLU A 952 -76.42 -0.64 79.47
C GLU A 952 -75.64 0.55 80.02
N ILE A 953 -74.32 0.58 79.79
CA ILE A 953 -73.41 1.63 80.21
C ILE A 953 -73.02 2.45 78.97
N THR A 954 -73.70 3.58 78.80
CA THR A 954 -73.44 4.53 77.69
C THR A 954 -72.59 5.71 78.16
N THR A 955 -72.97 6.42 79.21
CA THR A 955 -72.30 7.65 79.69
C THR A 955 -71.80 7.57 81.13
N HIS A 956 -72.11 6.50 81.85
CA HIS A 956 -71.78 6.35 83.28
C HIS A 956 -70.29 6.07 83.51
N SER A 957 -69.78 6.51 84.66
CA SER A 957 -68.38 6.37 85.06
C SER A 957 -68.21 5.51 86.31
N ASP A 958 -66.98 5.05 86.57
CA ASP A 958 -66.56 4.35 87.79
C ASP A 958 -67.22 2.97 88.01
N ASN A 959 -67.57 2.26 86.93
CA ASN A 959 -68.24 0.96 87.03
C ASN A 959 -67.26 -0.21 86.87
N VAL A 960 -67.45 -1.25 87.68
CA VAL A 960 -66.85 -2.56 87.47
C VAL A 960 -67.93 -3.55 87.08
N VAL A 961 -67.89 -4.05 85.84
CA VAL A 961 -68.84 -5.03 85.30
C VAL A 961 -68.10 -6.28 84.85
N LEU A 962 -68.46 -7.41 85.45
CA LEU A 962 -67.91 -8.71 85.12
C LEU A 962 -68.95 -9.52 84.35
N GLY A 963 -68.78 -9.60 83.03
CA GLY A 963 -69.60 -10.36 82.10
C GLY A 963 -71.03 -9.85 81.93
N ASN A 964 -71.91 -10.73 81.45
CA ASN A 964 -73.31 -10.44 81.20
C ASN A 964 -74.25 -11.11 82.24
N ASN A 965 -75.56 -11.01 82.04
CA ASN A 965 -76.55 -11.61 82.94
C ASN A 965 -76.53 -13.15 83.01
N ALA A 966 -75.72 -13.82 82.17
CA ALA A 966 -75.52 -15.27 82.23
C ALA A 966 -74.41 -15.71 83.21
N ILE A 967 -73.72 -14.77 83.88
CA ILE A 967 -72.73 -15.09 84.90
C ILE A 967 -73.42 -15.61 86.18
N ASN A 968 -73.13 -16.85 86.56
CA ASN A 968 -73.81 -17.53 87.68
C ASN A 968 -73.14 -17.34 89.05
N ALA A 969 -71.83 -17.10 89.10
CA ALA A 969 -71.06 -16.94 90.33
C ALA A 969 -69.78 -16.12 90.11
N ILE A 970 -69.37 -15.35 91.13
CA ILE A 970 -68.04 -14.75 91.25
C ILE A 970 -67.25 -15.59 92.25
N PHE A 971 -66.15 -16.21 91.81
CA PHE A 971 -65.24 -16.94 92.69
C PHE A 971 -64.07 -16.01 93.08
N CYS A 972 -64.01 -15.60 94.35
CA CYS A 972 -62.90 -14.85 94.96
C CYS A 972 -62.53 -15.51 96.31
N ALA A 973 -61.24 -15.53 96.66
CA ALA A 973 -60.75 -16.24 97.85
C ALA A 973 -61.16 -15.56 99.16
N ASP A 974 -61.06 -14.24 99.23
CA ASP A 974 -61.57 -13.40 100.33
C ASP A 974 -62.61 -12.40 99.78
N THR A 975 -63.57 -11.99 100.63
CA THR A 975 -64.64 -11.02 100.27
C THR A 975 -64.12 -9.58 100.17
N SER A 976 -64.97 -8.60 99.85
CA SER A 976 -64.56 -7.18 99.79
C SER A 976 -64.07 -6.66 101.14
N ILE A 977 -62.91 -6.01 101.16
CA ILE A 977 -62.27 -5.45 102.37
C ILE A 977 -62.52 -3.94 102.41
N SER A 978 -62.98 -3.42 103.56
CA SER A 978 -63.11 -1.97 103.83
C SER A 978 -62.14 -1.54 104.93
N SER A 979 -61.37 -0.48 104.70
CA SER A 979 -60.40 0.04 105.68
C SER A 979 -61.09 0.68 106.88
N SER A 980 -60.58 0.44 108.09
CA SER A 980 -61.18 0.91 109.35
C SER A 980 -60.12 1.31 110.38
N ASP A 981 -59.00 1.91 109.93
CA ASP A 981 -57.88 2.35 110.77
C ASP A 981 -58.30 3.50 111.72
N SER A 982 -57.75 3.54 112.94
CA SER A 982 -58.10 4.56 113.93
C SER A 982 -57.42 5.90 113.68
N ARG A 983 -56.27 5.92 113.00
CA ARG A 983 -55.53 7.15 112.68
C ARG A 983 -56.28 8.04 111.70
N ASP A 984 -57.11 7.42 110.87
CA ASP A 984 -57.87 8.08 109.82
C ASP A 984 -59.31 8.43 110.29
N LYS A 985 -59.54 8.43 111.61
CA LYS A 985 -60.83 8.77 112.24
C LYS A 985 -60.64 9.83 113.30
N THR A 986 -61.32 10.96 113.14
CA THR A 986 -61.48 12.02 114.17
C THR A 986 -62.96 12.07 114.60
N ASP A 987 -63.26 12.75 115.71
CA ASP A 987 -64.62 12.88 116.25
C ASP A 987 -65.29 11.53 116.56
N VAL A 988 -64.48 10.57 117.01
CA VAL A 988 -64.96 9.25 117.43
C VAL A 988 -65.75 9.41 118.73
N ALA A 989 -67.08 9.41 118.60
CA ALA A 989 -68.01 9.41 119.72
C ALA A 989 -68.64 8.03 119.89
N ASP A 990 -69.04 7.71 121.12
CA ASP A 990 -69.80 6.50 121.38
C ASP A 990 -71.14 6.54 120.64
N PHE A 991 -71.39 5.53 119.81
CA PHE A 991 -72.69 5.33 119.22
C PHE A 991 -73.64 4.89 120.35
N THR A 992 -74.71 5.64 120.59
CA THR A 992 -75.61 5.42 121.74
C THR A 992 -76.87 4.63 121.39
N LYS A 993 -76.99 4.20 120.13
CA LYS A 993 -78.15 3.45 119.67
C LYS A 993 -77.82 1.96 119.62
N GLY A 994 -78.76 1.16 120.11
CA GLY A 994 -78.60 -0.28 120.18
C GLY A 994 -79.94 -0.99 120.08
N LEU A 995 -80.43 -1.50 121.20
CA LEU A 995 -81.47 -2.52 121.24
C LEU A 995 -82.81 -2.02 120.72
N ASP A 996 -83.19 -0.80 121.11
CA ASP A 996 -84.46 -0.23 120.65
C ASP A 996 -84.46 0.05 119.13
N TRP A 997 -83.29 0.37 118.54
CA TRP A 997 -83.15 0.53 117.08
C TRP A 997 -83.25 -0.82 116.37
N ILE A 998 -82.51 -1.84 116.82
CA ILE A 998 -82.56 -3.18 116.22
C ILE A 998 -83.96 -3.79 116.35
N LYS A 999 -84.65 -3.60 117.48
CA LYS A 999 -86.03 -4.07 117.66
C LYS A 999 -87.04 -3.40 116.73
N ALA A 1000 -86.74 -2.18 116.26
CA ALA A 1000 -87.57 -1.50 115.28
C ALA A 1000 -87.32 -2.00 113.84
N LEU A 1001 -86.18 -2.65 113.57
CA LEU A 1001 -85.89 -3.25 112.26
C LEU A 1001 -86.60 -4.60 112.08
N ARG A 1002 -87.15 -4.83 110.88
CA ARG A 1002 -87.91 -6.04 110.54
C ARG A 1002 -87.17 -6.90 109.50
N PRO A 1003 -86.52 -8.01 109.90
CA PRO A 1003 -85.95 -8.95 108.93
C PRO A 1003 -87.05 -9.58 108.08
N VAL A 1004 -86.80 -9.73 106.79
CA VAL A 1004 -87.73 -10.35 105.83
C VAL A 1004 -87.02 -11.36 104.93
N THR A 1005 -87.76 -12.35 104.47
CA THR A 1005 -87.40 -13.10 103.27
C THR A 1005 -88.14 -12.52 102.07
N TYR A 1006 -87.46 -12.36 100.95
CA TYR A 1006 -88.07 -11.85 99.73
C TYR A 1006 -87.53 -12.55 98.49
N ARG A 1007 -88.29 -12.48 97.41
CA ARG A 1007 -87.87 -12.87 96.07
C ARG A 1007 -87.79 -11.61 95.24
N TRP A 1008 -86.75 -11.48 94.43
CA TRP A 1008 -86.65 -10.32 93.56
C TRP A 1008 -87.79 -10.34 92.55
N ASP A 1009 -88.53 -9.24 92.51
CA ASP A 1009 -89.50 -8.89 91.50
C ASP A 1009 -89.37 -7.39 91.23
N ARG A 1010 -88.41 -7.05 90.37
CA ARG A 1010 -87.91 -5.68 90.27
C ARG A 1010 -88.81 -4.82 89.39
N ARG A 1011 -89.03 -3.56 89.79
CA ARG A 1011 -89.76 -2.55 89.01
C ARG A 1011 -89.24 -2.38 87.59
N THR A 1012 -87.92 -2.46 87.42
CA THR A 1012 -87.25 -2.38 86.11
C THR A 1012 -87.60 -3.53 85.18
N TRP A 1013 -88.16 -4.64 85.68
CA TRP A 1013 -88.63 -5.73 84.83
C TRP A 1013 -89.99 -5.47 84.21
N TYR A 1014 -90.70 -4.43 84.66
CA TYR A 1014 -92.07 -4.11 84.24
C TYR A 1014 -92.21 -2.76 83.53
N GLY A 1015 -91.16 -1.95 83.52
CA GLY A 1015 -91.14 -0.68 82.81
C GLY A 1015 -91.18 -0.85 81.29
N THR A 1016 -91.48 0.24 80.60
CA THR A 1016 -91.30 0.41 79.16
C THR A 1016 -90.22 1.45 78.92
N ASP A 1017 -89.74 1.60 77.68
CA ASP A 1017 -88.64 2.52 77.35
C ASP A 1017 -88.95 4.00 77.69
N ALA A 1018 -90.23 4.39 77.82
CA ALA A 1018 -90.63 5.73 78.21
C ALA A 1018 -90.81 5.91 79.74
N GLU A 1019 -91.06 4.81 80.47
CA GLU A 1019 -91.31 4.78 81.91
C GLU A 1019 -90.58 3.55 82.50
N PRO A 1020 -89.28 3.67 82.82
CA PRO A 1020 -88.40 2.52 83.07
C PRO A 1020 -88.71 1.75 84.36
N TYR A 1021 -89.67 2.20 85.17
CA TYR A 1021 -90.06 1.57 86.43
C TYR A 1021 -91.57 1.25 86.45
N GLY A 1022 -91.93 0.01 86.15
CA GLY A 1022 -93.31 -0.47 86.26
C GLY A 1022 -93.66 -1.02 87.65
N THR A 1023 -94.95 -1.16 87.96
CA THR A 1023 -95.42 -1.71 89.24
C THR A 1023 -95.24 -3.24 89.27
N PRO A 1024 -94.47 -3.81 90.21
CA PRO A 1024 -94.28 -5.26 90.29
C PRO A 1024 -95.57 -5.93 90.79
N ASP A 1025 -96.06 -6.90 90.02
CA ASP A 1025 -97.32 -7.63 90.29
C ASP A 1025 -97.09 -9.10 90.68
N GLY A 1026 -95.83 -9.56 90.72
CA GLY A 1026 -95.46 -10.94 91.04
C GLY A 1026 -95.24 -11.85 89.83
N SER A 1027 -95.64 -11.47 88.62
CA SER A 1027 -95.52 -12.31 87.40
C SER A 1027 -94.08 -12.54 86.93
N LYS A 1028 -93.14 -11.64 87.24
CA LYS A 1028 -91.71 -11.73 86.89
C LYS A 1028 -90.82 -12.06 88.09
N LYS A 1029 -91.44 -12.46 89.20
CA LYS A 1029 -90.77 -12.83 90.45
C LYS A 1029 -89.85 -14.02 90.24
N ARG A 1030 -88.56 -13.85 90.59
CA ARG A 1030 -87.57 -14.93 90.53
C ARG A 1030 -87.82 -15.98 91.63
N GLN A 1031 -87.39 -17.22 91.38
CA GLN A 1031 -87.61 -18.31 92.33
C GLN A 1031 -86.68 -18.26 93.55
N ARG A 1032 -85.46 -17.76 93.39
CA ARG A 1032 -84.44 -17.70 94.46
C ARG A 1032 -84.96 -16.86 95.62
N LEU A 1033 -85.03 -17.47 96.79
CA LEU A 1033 -85.38 -16.81 98.04
C LEU A 1033 -84.15 -16.10 98.59
N HIS A 1034 -84.31 -14.86 99.02
CA HIS A 1034 -83.29 -14.03 99.64
C HIS A 1034 -83.73 -13.68 101.07
N LEU A 1035 -82.76 -13.47 101.95
CA LEU A 1035 -82.95 -13.01 103.33
C LEU A 1035 -82.32 -11.62 103.44
N GLY A 1036 -83.00 -10.68 104.08
CA GLY A 1036 -82.49 -9.32 104.24
C GLY A 1036 -83.49 -8.39 104.89
N PHE A 1037 -83.34 -7.09 104.67
CA PHE A 1037 -84.31 -6.07 105.07
C PHE A 1037 -84.80 -5.31 103.83
N LEU A 1038 -86.01 -4.74 103.91
CA LEU A 1038 -86.48 -3.79 102.91
C LEU A 1038 -85.84 -2.44 103.19
N ALA A 1039 -85.13 -1.89 102.21
CA ALA A 1039 -84.33 -0.69 102.37
C ALA A 1039 -85.17 0.52 102.83
N GLN A 1040 -86.40 0.66 102.32
CA GLN A 1040 -87.30 1.75 102.70
C GLN A 1040 -87.76 1.64 104.15
N GLU A 1041 -88.07 0.43 104.63
CA GLU A 1041 -88.46 0.20 106.04
C GLU A 1041 -87.29 0.47 106.97
N ALA A 1042 -86.09 0.03 106.59
CA ALA A 1042 -84.88 0.33 107.35
C ALA A 1042 -84.64 1.84 107.44
N LEU A 1043 -84.78 2.58 106.33
CA LEU A 1043 -84.61 4.04 106.29
C LEU A 1043 -85.58 4.80 107.22
N GLU A 1044 -86.82 4.34 107.35
CA GLU A 1044 -87.79 4.92 108.31
C GLU A 1044 -87.30 4.76 109.76
N VAL A 1045 -86.73 3.60 110.10
CA VAL A 1045 -86.16 3.35 111.42
C VAL A 1045 -84.95 4.24 111.70
N GLU A 1046 -84.11 4.50 110.69
CA GLU A 1046 -82.96 5.41 110.83
C GLU A 1046 -83.43 6.85 111.12
N LYS A 1047 -84.41 7.33 110.36
CA LYS A 1047 -84.97 8.69 110.52
C LYS A 1047 -85.59 8.92 111.88
N ALA A 1048 -86.33 7.93 112.39
CA ALA A 1048 -86.90 7.98 113.74
C ALA A 1048 -85.82 8.12 114.83
N ASN A 1049 -84.58 7.70 114.56
CA ASN A 1049 -83.46 7.76 115.50
C ASN A 1049 -82.47 8.90 115.23
N GLY A 1050 -82.79 9.80 114.28
CA GLY A 1050 -81.97 10.97 113.95
C GLY A 1050 -80.89 10.72 112.90
N TYR A 1051 -80.94 9.61 112.16
CA TYR A 1051 -80.03 9.25 111.07
C TYR A 1051 -80.81 9.08 109.75
N GLY A 1052 -80.17 8.67 108.67
CA GLY A 1052 -80.85 8.47 107.38
C GLY A 1052 -81.16 9.78 106.65
N THR A 1053 -80.34 10.81 106.91
CA THR A 1053 -80.43 12.12 106.24
C THR A 1053 -79.54 12.21 104.99
N SER A 1054 -78.58 11.29 104.85
CA SER A 1054 -77.68 11.16 103.71
C SER A 1054 -77.28 9.68 103.50
N ASN A 1055 -76.55 9.39 102.42
CA ASN A 1055 -75.97 8.05 102.22
C ASN A 1055 -74.81 7.75 103.20
N ASP A 1056 -74.26 8.76 103.87
CA ASP A 1056 -73.04 8.65 104.68
C ASP A 1056 -73.33 8.27 106.12
N ASP A 1057 -74.45 8.73 106.67
CA ASP A 1057 -74.96 8.42 108.01
C ASP A 1057 -76.01 7.29 108.03
N SER A 1058 -76.20 6.60 106.90
CA SER A 1058 -77.27 5.61 106.69
C SER A 1058 -76.73 4.20 106.41
N LEU A 1059 -77.51 3.19 106.83
CA LEU A 1059 -77.46 1.80 106.39
C LEU A 1059 -77.93 1.65 104.94
N ILE A 1060 -78.60 2.64 104.40
CA ILE A 1060 -79.17 2.63 103.06
C ILE A 1060 -78.34 3.53 102.16
N CYS A 1061 -78.13 3.07 100.93
CA CYS A 1061 -77.64 3.91 99.85
C CYS A 1061 -78.73 4.08 98.81
N ASN A 1062 -78.87 5.30 98.31
CA ASN A 1062 -79.57 5.53 97.08
C ASN A 1062 -78.69 5.06 95.91
N LEU A 1063 -79.18 4.12 95.11
CA LEU A 1063 -78.47 3.52 93.97
C LEU A 1063 -78.67 4.31 92.68
N THR A 1064 -79.60 5.26 92.67
CA THR A 1064 -79.93 6.09 91.49
C THR A 1064 -80.18 7.53 91.93
N GLU A 1065 -79.72 8.53 91.16
CA GLU A 1065 -79.88 9.95 91.51
C GLU A 1065 -81.35 10.39 91.61
N ASP A 1066 -82.25 9.71 90.90
CA ASP A 1066 -83.69 9.93 90.92
C ASP A 1066 -84.38 9.54 92.25
N GLY A 1067 -83.66 8.94 93.20
CA GLY A 1067 -84.22 8.54 94.49
C GLY A 1067 -85.10 7.29 94.43
N MET A 1068 -85.17 6.63 93.27
CA MET A 1068 -86.10 5.55 93.04
C MET A 1068 -85.57 4.20 93.47
N SER A 1069 -84.26 3.96 93.51
CA SER A 1069 -83.68 2.65 93.85
C SER A 1069 -82.80 2.72 95.09
N TYR A 1070 -83.04 1.84 96.06
CA TYR A 1070 -82.27 1.79 97.30
C TYR A 1070 -81.54 0.46 97.45
N GLY A 1071 -80.31 0.53 97.96
CA GLY A 1071 -79.47 -0.59 98.37
C GLY A 1071 -79.20 -0.54 99.87
N MET A 1072 -78.88 -1.68 100.46
CA MET A 1072 -78.57 -1.77 101.89
C MET A 1072 -77.10 -2.13 102.10
N LYS A 1073 -76.43 -1.33 102.93
CA LYS A 1073 -75.08 -1.49 103.45
C LYS A 1073 -75.13 -2.37 104.70
N TYR A 1074 -75.25 -3.68 104.51
CA TYR A 1074 -75.40 -4.65 105.60
C TYR A 1074 -74.21 -4.64 106.57
N GLU A 1075 -73.02 -4.26 106.11
CA GLU A 1075 -71.81 -4.13 106.92
C GLU A 1075 -71.96 -3.08 108.03
N ARG A 1076 -72.71 -2.01 107.78
CA ARG A 1076 -72.93 -0.93 108.76
C ARG A 1076 -73.95 -1.30 109.83
N LEU A 1077 -74.73 -2.37 109.63
CA LEU A 1077 -75.67 -2.88 110.63
C LEU A 1077 -74.92 -3.57 111.79
N VAL A 1078 -73.72 -4.08 111.53
CA VAL A 1078 -72.95 -4.87 112.50
C VAL A 1078 -72.63 -4.08 113.78
N PRO A 1079 -72.11 -2.83 113.76
CA PRO A 1079 -71.87 -2.05 114.99
C PRO A 1079 -73.14 -1.77 115.81
N ILE A 1080 -74.28 -1.58 115.15
CA ILE A 1080 -75.58 -1.33 115.82
C ILE A 1080 -76.04 -2.61 116.55
N LEU A 1081 -75.89 -3.76 115.89
CA LEU A 1081 -76.14 -5.06 116.52
C LEU A 1081 -75.23 -5.30 117.73
N VAL A 1082 -73.95 -4.88 117.67
CA VAL A 1082 -73.02 -4.97 118.80
C VAL A 1082 -73.52 -4.17 120.01
N ASN A 1083 -73.96 -2.92 119.83
CA ASN A 1083 -74.53 -2.12 120.92
C ASN A 1083 -75.84 -2.69 121.47
N ALA A 1084 -76.71 -3.17 120.59
CA ALA A 1084 -77.95 -3.83 120.99
C ALA A 1084 -77.70 -5.01 121.93
N ILE A 1085 -76.66 -5.80 121.65
CA ILE A 1085 -76.26 -6.93 122.50
C ILE A 1085 -75.73 -6.43 123.86
N LYS A 1086 -74.89 -5.38 123.90
CA LYS A 1086 -74.38 -4.79 125.15
C LYS A 1086 -75.50 -4.24 126.06
N GLU A 1087 -76.50 -3.58 125.48
CA GLU A 1087 -77.68 -3.10 126.23
C GLU A 1087 -78.53 -4.25 126.78
N LEU A 1088 -78.64 -5.34 126.02
CA LEU A 1088 -79.38 -6.55 126.42
C LEU A 1088 -78.68 -7.27 127.58
N GLU A 1089 -77.35 -7.36 127.54
CA GLU A 1089 -76.52 -7.87 128.65
C GLU A 1089 -76.71 -7.03 129.92
N THR A 1090 -76.69 -5.69 129.81
CA THR A 1090 -76.88 -4.79 130.95
C THR A 1090 -78.27 -4.98 131.60
N ARG A 1091 -79.31 -5.18 130.77
CA ARG A 1091 -80.65 -5.51 131.26
C ARG A 1091 -80.73 -6.90 131.88
N LEU A 1092 -80.01 -7.88 131.33
CA LEU A 1092 -79.93 -9.22 131.90
C LEU A 1092 -79.25 -9.18 133.27
N ALA A 1093 -78.12 -8.48 133.40
CA ALA A 1093 -77.41 -8.30 134.67
C ALA A 1093 -78.27 -7.57 135.73
N ALA A 1094 -79.11 -6.61 135.31
CA ALA A 1094 -80.07 -5.95 136.20
C ALA A 1094 -81.25 -6.85 136.64
N VAL A 1095 -81.62 -7.84 135.81
CA VAL A 1095 -82.63 -8.86 136.13
C VAL A 1095 -82.05 -9.99 136.98
N GLU A 1096 -80.77 -10.31 136.84
CA GLU A 1096 -80.09 -11.30 137.70
C GLU A 1096 -79.78 -10.76 139.11
N ALA A 1097 -79.78 -9.44 139.31
CA ALA A 1097 -79.58 -8.77 140.59
C ALA A 1097 -80.88 -8.45 141.37
N ALA A 1098 -82.05 -8.74 140.78
CA ALA A 1098 -83.40 -8.54 141.35
C ALA A 1098 -84.11 -9.88 141.54
#